data_AF-A0AAW2TUD0-F1
#
_entry.id   AF-A0AAW2TUD0-F1
#
_cell.length_a   1.000
_cell.length_b   1.000
_cell.length_c   1.000
_cell.angle_alpha   90.00
_cell.angle_beta   90.00
_cell.angle_gamma   90.00
#
_symmetry.space_group_name_H-M   'P 1'
#
loop_
_entity.id
_entity.type
_entity.pdbx_description
1 polymer ?
#
loop_
_entity_poly.entity_id
_entity_poly.type
_entity_poly.pdbx_seq_one_letter_code
_entity_poly.pdbx_strand_id
1 'polypeptide(L)'
;MGTSGIQHYLLSIGEFKLHDEMSRSLCASYVKVLTIFPHVESARPRSMSGIQALCALHIALEKTKNILQHCVECSKLYLAITGDSVVLKFEKARNVLVDSLRRVEDFVPHVIGCQIAEISDELGKIEFSLDPVEKQIGDEIIVLLQQGINFNPSSSDSNELQSFHKESTPCSPSIGGSLEDSSLSGRNGCAFDHQMSKLSSFSYKPSFRRSGQMPVPQEELRCPISSQLMYDPIIIASGLTYEWVCMERWFADGHNTCPKTQQQLPHLSLIPNYSVKCLVASWCEQNGIPIPDGPPMSLDLNYWSVALSESDSSNSRLIGSVGSCNYKAVKVVPLNEGGIIEEDKGNEEETVSAWQYDYEVNAFGLYEDFLNILEKEDDLMKKCEVVEQIRHLLKDDEEARTYLGANGFVRPFLGFLEAAVSARNGKAREIGAMALFNLAVNNNRNKELMLESAVTILQKMIGTTDSVGAATALYLSLSFLEEAKPIIGTTEPVPFLIWVLKHYTDVQCKLDALHTLYNISSHPTNIPHLVSSGIIDALEYIIAHPSDHNWREKCIPVLNCLASSKAACDDITAAPGLIRGIATSLDVGKHVEQEQAATCFLKLCNANEKCSQVVLQEGVIPSLVLISVNGTKRGKQKAQKLLMLFREQQQRDDPSPDHTQQMPEINAVDLSAQDSKPLSKTNSRRKVGKGWNTWFKNKSFPAYRS
;
A
#
# COMPACT_ATOMS: atom_id res chain seq x y z
N MET A 1 -2.52 41.42 23.73
CA MET A 1 -3.83 41.04 23.13
C MET A 1 -4.00 39.54 23.32
N GLY A 2 -4.63 39.13 24.42
CA GLY A 2 -4.87 37.71 24.74
C GLY A 2 -6.38 37.46 24.74
N THR A 3 -6.81 36.27 24.31
CA THR A 3 -8.21 35.77 24.13
C THR A 3 -8.80 35.86 22.72
N SER A 4 -8.85 37.04 22.07
CA SER A 4 -9.54 37.20 20.76
C SER A 4 -8.95 36.38 19.60
N GLY A 5 -7.61 36.32 19.45
CA GLY A 5 -6.96 35.56 18.37
C GLY A 5 -7.01 34.04 18.56
N ILE A 6 -6.99 33.60 19.83
CA ILE A 6 -7.14 32.19 20.19
C ILE A 6 -8.57 31.73 19.90
N GLN A 7 -9.57 32.54 20.26
CA GLN A 7 -10.98 32.26 19.94
C GLN A 7 -11.20 32.13 18.44
N HIS A 8 -10.61 33.02 17.63
CA HIS A 8 -10.73 32.99 16.17
C HIS A 8 -10.07 31.75 15.56
N TYR A 9 -8.90 31.35 16.05
CA TYR A 9 -8.23 30.13 15.59
C TYR A 9 -8.98 28.87 16.04
N LEU A 10 -9.44 28.79 17.30
CA LEU A 10 -10.27 27.69 17.79
C LEU A 10 -11.60 27.57 17.04
N LEU A 11 -12.22 28.69 16.66
CA LEU A 11 -13.39 28.69 15.78
C LEU A 11 -13.09 28.14 14.39
N SER A 12 -11.84 28.23 13.92
CA SER A 12 -11.41 27.71 12.62
C SER A 12 -11.00 26.23 12.65
N ILE A 13 -10.47 25.72 13.77
CA ILE A 13 -10.01 24.33 13.88
C ILE A 13 -10.97 23.39 14.63
N GLY A 14 -11.88 23.92 15.46
CA GLY A 14 -12.86 23.17 16.26
C GLY A 14 -12.45 23.00 17.74
N GLU A 15 -13.35 22.40 18.55
CA GLU A 15 -13.13 22.19 19.99
C GLU A 15 -12.28 20.95 20.28
N PHE A 16 -11.32 21.07 21.21
CA PHE A 16 -10.51 19.94 21.67
C PHE A 16 -11.37 18.93 22.44
N LYS A 17 -11.23 17.65 22.10
CA LYS A 17 -12.12 16.59 22.59
C LYS A 17 -11.71 15.97 23.93
N LEU A 18 -10.41 15.98 24.24
CA LEU A 18 -9.74 15.50 25.44
C LEU A 18 -8.44 16.30 25.64
N HIS A 19 -7.93 16.34 26.86
CA HIS A 19 -6.69 17.01 27.26
C HIS A 19 -6.65 18.49 26.83
N ASP A 20 -7.77 19.16 27.10
CA ASP A 20 -8.08 20.49 26.59
C ASP A 20 -7.14 21.58 27.15
N GLU A 21 -6.69 21.47 28.40
CA GLU A 21 -5.75 22.44 29.01
C GLU A 21 -4.39 22.45 28.30
N MET A 22 -3.81 21.26 28.03
CA MET A 22 -2.56 21.13 27.29
C MET A 22 -2.72 21.67 25.86
N SER A 23 -3.84 21.34 25.22
CA SER A 23 -4.17 21.72 23.85
C SER A 23 -4.32 23.24 23.69
N ARG A 24 -5.00 23.89 24.64
CA ARG A 24 -5.12 25.36 24.69
C ARG A 24 -3.78 26.04 24.96
N SER A 25 -2.93 25.47 25.80
CA SER A 25 -1.62 26.05 26.13
C SER A 25 -0.68 26.08 24.92
N LEU A 26 -0.61 24.99 24.16
CA LEU A 26 0.14 24.95 22.90
C LEU A 26 -0.51 25.84 21.83
N CYS A 27 -1.84 25.84 21.73
CA CYS A 27 -2.59 26.69 20.80
C CYS A 27 -2.37 28.19 21.06
N ALA A 28 -2.35 28.60 22.33
CA ALA A 28 -2.10 29.99 22.71
C ALA A 28 -0.71 30.45 22.25
N SER A 29 0.29 29.58 22.41
CA SER A 29 1.66 29.85 21.99
C SER A 29 1.80 29.86 20.47
N TYR A 30 1.16 28.91 19.78
CA TYR A 30 1.10 28.85 18.33
C TYR A 30 0.52 30.15 17.72
N VAL A 31 -0.60 30.64 18.26
CA VAL A 31 -1.21 31.91 17.82
C VAL A 31 -0.28 33.10 18.09
N LYS A 32 0.41 33.15 19.24
CA LYS A 32 1.41 34.20 19.50
C LYS A 32 2.52 34.20 18.46
N VAL A 33 3.06 33.03 18.10
CA VAL A 33 4.08 32.94 17.04
C VAL A 33 3.53 33.37 15.68
N LEU A 34 2.32 32.95 15.32
CA LEU A 34 1.68 33.39 14.07
C LEU A 34 1.50 34.91 14.00
N THR A 35 1.29 35.60 15.12
CA THR A 35 1.15 37.08 15.10
C THR A 35 2.44 37.81 14.78
N ILE A 36 3.59 37.29 15.23
CA ILE A 36 4.90 37.88 14.93
C ILE A 36 5.44 37.42 13.57
N PHE A 37 4.94 36.30 13.05
CA PHE A 37 5.47 35.66 11.86
C PHE A 37 5.55 36.54 10.59
N PRO A 38 4.53 37.35 10.23
CA PRO A 38 4.65 38.26 9.09
C PRO A 38 5.77 39.30 9.24
N HIS A 39 6.07 39.71 10.47
CA HIS A 39 7.15 40.64 10.77
C HIS A 39 8.52 39.95 10.63
N VAL A 40 8.60 38.68 11.03
CA VAL A 40 9.76 37.83 10.84
C VAL A 40 10.05 37.58 9.36
N GLU A 41 9.02 37.28 8.55
CA GLU A 41 9.16 37.15 7.09
C GLU A 41 9.58 38.46 6.42
N SER A 42 9.07 39.59 6.92
CA SER A 42 9.41 40.92 6.40
C SER A 42 10.88 41.30 6.58
N ALA A 43 11.59 40.65 7.52
CA ALA A 43 13.02 40.85 7.74
C ALA A 43 13.88 40.34 6.57
N ARG A 44 13.32 39.47 5.70
CA ARG A 44 13.94 38.93 4.48
C ARG A 44 15.43 38.58 4.66
N PRO A 45 15.75 37.51 5.40
CA PRO A 45 17.14 37.09 5.58
C PRO A 45 17.76 36.78 4.22
N ARG A 46 18.79 37.52 3.82
CA ARG A 46 19.46 37.35 2.51
C ARG A 46 20.61 36.34 2.55
N SER A 47 20.88 35.74 3.70
CA SER A 47 21.89 34.70 3.90
C SER A 47 21.25 33.31 3.80
N MET A 48 22.02 32.32 3.33
CA MET A 48 21.59 30.92 3.30
C MET A 48 21.17 30.41 4.68
N SER A 49 21.91 30.79 5.73
CA SER A 49 21.58 30.44 7.12
C SER A 49 20.25 31.06 7.60
N GLY A 50 19.96 32.30 7.22
CA GLY A 50 18.71 32.97 7.58
C GLY A 50 17.50 32.42 6.82
N ILE A 51 17.66 32.04 5.55
CA ILE A 51 16.61 31.36 4.77
C ILE A 51 16.31 29.99 5.39
N GLN A 52 17.34 29.23 5.75
CA GLN A 52 17.19 27.94 6.43
C GLN A 52 16.48 28.08 7.79
N ALA A 53 16.82 29.11 8.58
CA ALA A 53 16.16 29.40 9.85
C ALA A 53 14.67 29.72 9.66
N LEU A 54 14.32 30.54 8.67
CA LEU A 54 12.93 30.89 8.36
C LEU A 54 12.13 29.68 7.83
N CYS A 55 12.74 28.82 7.03
CA CYS A 55 12.14 27.56 6.58
C CYS A 55 11.91 26.59 7.75
N ALA A 56 12.85 26.49 8.68
CA ALA A 56 12.70 25.67 9.88
C ALA A 56 11.51 26.14 10.73
N LEU A 57 11.36 27.46 10.92
CA LEU A 57 10.23 28.04 11.65
C LEU A 57 8.89 27.78 10.95
N HIS A 58 8.83 27.90 9.61
CA HIS A 58 7.65 27.53 8.82
C HIS A 58 7.23 26.07 9.05
N ILE A 59 8.19 25.14 8.95
CA ILE A 59 7.94 23.71 9.13
C ILE A 59 7.48 23.42 10.57
N ALA A 60 8.12 24.05 11.56
CA ALA A 60 7.74 23.93 12.98
C ALA A 60 6.29 24.39 13.23
N LEU A 61 5.89 25.51 12.62
CA LEU A 61 4.52 26.01 12.71
C LEU A 61 3.51 25.07 12.06
N GLU A 62 3.79 24.54 10.87
CA GLU A 62 2.87 23.61 10.21
C GLU A 62 2.76 22.27 10.98
N LYS A 63 3.88 21.76 11.52
CA LYS A 63 3.86 20.58 12.40
C LYS A 63 3.02 20.82 13.66
N THR A 64 3.18 21.98 14.30
CA THR A 64 2.41 22.35 15.50
C THR A 64 0.91 22.45 15.20
N LYS A 65 0.54 23.05 14.06
CA LYS A 65 -0.84 23.12 13.56
C LYS A 65 -1.45 21.74 13.35
N ASN A 66 -0.73 20.83 12.69
CA ASN A 66 -1.22 19.47 12.44
C ASN A 66 -1.46 18.69 13.73
N ILE A 67 -0.60 18.87 14.74
CA ILE A 67 -0.79 18.24 16.07
C ILE A 67 -2.04 18.78 16.76
N LEU A 68 -2.27 20.10 16.73
CA LEU A 68 -3.48 20.71 17.28
C LEU A 68 -4.74 20.22 16.54
N GLN A 69 -4.68 20.11 15.21
CA GLN A 69 -5.78 19.59 14.39
C GLN A 69 -6.08 18.11 14.69
N HIS A 70 -5.05 17.29 14.90
CA HIS A 70 -5.19 15.90 15.32
C HIS A 70 -5.98 15.76 16.63
N CYS A 71 -5.71 16.62 17.62
CA CYS A 71 -6.44 16.64 18.90
C CYS A 71 -7.93 17.04 18.78
N VAL A 72 -8.29 17.76 17.71
CA VAL A 72 -9.69 18.09 17.41
C VAL A 72 -10.37 17.00 16.59
N GLU A 73 -9.68 16.42 15.60
CA GLU A 73 -10.30 15.50 14.65
C GLU A 73 -10.40 14.06 15.15
N CYS A 74 -9.43 13.61 15.97
CA CYS A 74 -9.39 12.22 16.41
C CYS A 74 -10.56 11.79 17.32
N SER A 75 -10.76 10.47 17.41
CA SER A 75 -11.72 9.88 18.34
C SER A 75 -11.26 10.08 19.78
N LYS A 76 -12.21 10.36 20.68
CA LYS A 76 -11.95 10.42 22.14
C LYS A 76 -11.30 9.13 22.64
N LEU A 77 -11.76 7.98 22.14
CA LEU A 77 -11.18 6.69 22.51
C LEU A 77 -9.70 6.58 22.13
N TYR A 78 -9.34 7.04 20.93
CA TYR A 78 -7.96 7.00 20.45
C TYR A 78 -7.06 7.94 21.25
N LEU A 79 -7.52 9.17 21.51
CA LEU A 79 -6.75 10.14 22.29
C LEU A 79 -6.57 9.66 23.75
N ALA A 80 -7.58 9.04 24.35
CA ALA A 80 -7.47 8.48 25.70
C ALA A 80 -6.44 7.35 25.80
N ILE A 81 -6.45 6.38 24.87
CA ILE A 81 -5.50 5.24 24.89
C ILE A 81 -4.08 5.60 24.38
N THR A 82 -3.91 6.76 23.74
CA THR A 82 -2.61 7.23 23.22
C THR A 82 -2.10 8.47 23.94
N GLY A 83 -2.68 8.82 25.10
CA GLY A 83 -2.40 10.06 25.82
C GLY A 83 -0.90 10.34 26.02
N ASP A 84 -0.12 9.37 26.51
CA ASP A 84 1.31 9.56 26.76
C ASP A 84 2.10 9.84 25.45
N SER A 85 1.68 9.24 24.33
CA SER A 85 2.26 9.53 23.01
C SER A 85 1.88 10.93 22.51
N VAL A 86 0.67 11.40 22.82
CA VAL A 86 0.23 12.77 22.49
C VAL A 86 1.04 13.80 23.27
N VAL A 87 1.27 13.59 24.57
CA VAL A 87 2.16 14.47 25.37
C VAL A 87 3.55 14.56 24.76
N LEU A 88 4.14 13.43 24.37
CA LEU A 88 5.47 13.41 23.77
C LEU A 88 5.53 14.19 22.44
N LYS A 89 4.47 14.14 21.64
CA LYS A 89 4.36 14.96 20.41
C LYS A 89 4.25 16.46 20.72
N PHE A 90 3.54 16.83 21.78
CA PHE A 90 3.41 18.23 22.23
C PHE A 90 4.73 18.79 22.74
N GLU A 91 5.43 18.03 23.58
CA GLU A 91 6.78 18.35 24.08
C GLU A 91 7.76 18.53 22.91
N LYS A 92 7.73 17.63 21.92
CA LYS A 92 8.56 17.72 20.72
C LYS A 92 8.23 18.95 19.87
N ALA A 93 6.94 19.25 19.67
CA ALA A 93 6.51 20.44 18.94
C ALA A 93 6.97 21.73 19.62
N ARG A 94 6.84 21.81 20.95
CA ARG A 94 7.34 22.94 21.74
C ARG A 94 8.84 23.14 21.55
N ASN A 95 9.64 22.08 21.70
CA ASN A 95 11.09 22.18 21.59
C ASN A 95 11.51 22.64 20.19
N VAL A 96 10.95 22.04 19.14
CA VAL A 96 11.24 22.41 17.75
C VAL A 96 10.84 23.86 17.45
N LEU A 97 9.73 24.32 18.02
CA LEU A 97 9.25 25.70 17.85
C LEU A 97 10.16 26.71 18.58
N VAL A 98 10.56 26.41 19.83
CA VAL A 98 11.53 27.23 20.59
C VAL A 98 12.87 27.33 19.85
N ASP A 99 13.40 26.21 19.38
CA ASP A 99 14.69 26.19 18.68
C ASP A 99 14.63 26.96 17.36
N SER A 100 13.53 26.82 16.61
CA SER A 100 13.35 27.54 15.36
C SER A 100 13.20 29.04 15.58
N LEU A 101 12.54 29.45 16.66
CA LEU A 101 12.40 30.85 17.05
C LEU A 101 13.76 31.47 17.41
N ARG A 102 14.54 30.81 18.26
CA ARG A 102 15.90 31.27 18.63
C ARG A 102 16.83 31.40 17.42
N ARG A 103 16.75 30.48 16.46
CA ARG A 103 17.55 30.56 15.23
C ARG A 103 17.21 31.76 14.36
N VAL A 104 15.97 32.26 14.43
CA VAL A 104 15.51 33.40 13.63
C VAL A 104 15.77 34.73 14.34
N GLU A 105 15.95 34.71 15.66
CA GLU A 105 16.24 35.88 16.50
C GLU A 105 17.41 36.73 15.97
N ASP A 106 18.51 36.09 15.57
CA ASP A 106 19.71 36.75 15.06
C ASP A 106 19.53 37.41 13.68
N PHE A 107 18.46 37.08 12.95
CA PHE A 107 18.21 37.56 11.60
C PHE A 107 17.08 38.58 11.49
N VAL A 108 16.48 38.97 12.62
CA VAL A 108 15.37 39.94 12.67
C VAL A 108 15.79 41.24 13.37
N PRO A 109 15.09 42.36 13.15
CA PRO A 109 15.33 43.60 13.88
C PRO A 109 15.21 43.39 15.41
N HIS A 110 16.06 44.07 16.19
CA HIS A 110 16.14 43.93 17.66
C HIS A 110 14.78 43.95 18.37
N VAL A 111 13.83 44.77 17.92
CA VAL A 111 12.48 44.84 18.52
C VAL A 111 11.70 43.53 18.35
N ILE A 112 11.82 42.86 17.19
CA ILE A 112 11.21 41.56 16.92
C ILE A 112 12.02 40.45 17.63
N GLY A 113 13.35 40.58 17.69
CA GLY A 113 14.21 39.67 18.46
C GLY A 113 13.80 39.60 19.93
N CYS A 114 13.56 40.73 20.60
CA CYS A 114 13.05 40.75 21.98
C CYS A 114 11.69 40.04 22.11
N GLN A 115 10.77 40.23 21.16
CA GLN A 115 9.47 39.54 21.16
C GLN A 115 9.61 38.03 20.97
N ILE A 116 10.53 37.60 20.11
CA ILE A 116 10.87 36.19 19.89
C ILE A 116 11.44 35.57 21.17
N ALA A 117 12.37 36.25 21.84
CA ALA A 117 12.96 35.80 23.11
C ALA A 117 11.89 35.65 24.20
N GLU A 118 11.00 36.64 24.36
CA GLU A 118 9.88 36.58 25.32
C GLU A 118 8.95 35.38 25.04
N ILE A 119 8.55 35.18 23.78
CA ILE A 119 7.69 34.05 23.39
C ILE A 119 8.41 32.71 23.61
N SER A 120 9.71 32.64 23.33
CA SER A 120 10.50 31.42 23.48
C SER A 120 10.68 31.04 24.96
N ASP A 121 10.87 32.01 25.84
CA ASP A 121 10.96 31.82 27.29
C ASP A 121 9.62 31.45 27.91
N GLU A 122 8.51 32.02 27.43
CA GLU A 122 7.17 31.60 27.82
C GLU A 122 6.88 30.16 27.38
N LEU A 123 7.18 29.84 26.13
CA LEU A 123 6.95 28.52 25.54
C LEU A 123 7.77 27.44 26.25
N GLY A 124 9.04 27.72 26.56
CA GLY A 124 9.93 26.78 27.27
C GLY A 124 9.52 26.47 28.72
N LYS A 125 8.66 27.29 29.34
CA LYS A 125 8.13 27.06 30.70
C LYS A 125 6.86 26.22 30.75
N ILE A 126 6.26 25.91 29.60
CA ILE A 126 5.03 25.12 29.53
C ILE A 126 5.36 23.66 29.74
N GLU A 127 4.74 23.04 30.75
CA GLU A 127 4.80 21.61 31.01
C GLU A 127 3.50 20.95 30.51
N PHE A 128 3.60 19.98 29.61
CA PHE A 128 2.42 19.27 29.12
C PHE A 128 2.14 18.03 29.96
N SER A 129 0.93 17.95 30.50
CA SER A 129 0.45 16.79 31.23
C SER A 129 -0.98 16.43 30.79
N LEU A 130 -1.31 15.15 30.94
CA LEU A 130 -2.67 14.65 30.72
C LEU A 130 -3.53 15.01 31.92
N ASP A 131 -4.82 15.23 31.67
CA ASP A 131 -5.80 15.28 32.76
C ASP A 131 -5.81 13.91 33.49
N PRO A 132 -5.66 13.88 34.82
CA PRO A 132 -5.56 12.62 35.57
C PRO A 132 -6.79 11.71 35.43
N VAL A 133 -7.99 12.28 35.29
CA VAL A 133 -9.23 11.52 35.13
C VAL A 133 -9.29 10.91 33.73
N GLU A 134 -8.95 11.69 32.70
CA GLU A 134 -8.91 11.20 31.32
C GLU A 134 -7.82 10.14 31.11
N LYS A 135 -6.65 10.32 31.76
CA LYS A 135 -5.56 9.33 31.76
C LYS A 135 -5.99 8.02 32.42
N GLN A 136 -6.62 8.10 33.59
CA GLN A 136 -7.13 6.92 34.28
C GLN A 136 -8.12 6.13 33.41
N ILE A 137 -9.04 6.83 32.73
CA ILE A 137 -9.99 6.19 31.81
C ILE A 137 -9.26 5.51 30.65
N GLY A 138 -8.23 6.16 30.09
CA GLY A 138 -7.37 5.57 29.05
C GLY A 138 -6.69 4.27 29.49
N ASP A 139 -6.08 4.29 30.68
CA ASP A 139 -5.39 3.14 31.27
C ASP A 139 -6.36 1.97 31.54
N GLU A 140 -7.56 2.24 32.07
CA GLU A 140 -8.60 1.24 32.29
C GLU A 140 -9.06 0.60 30.97
N ILE A 141 -9.22 1.39 29.90
CA ILE A 141 -9.58 0.89 28.57
C ILE A 141 -8.46 0.01 27.99
N ILE A 142 -7.19 0.40 28.17
CA ILE A 142 -6.03 -0.40 27.72
C ILE A 142 -6.04 -1.76 28.42
N VAL A 143 -6.26 -1.78 29.74
CA VAL A 143 -6.35 -3.02 30.52
C VAL A 143 -7.50 -3.91 30.04
N LEU A 144 -8.68 -3.34 29.76
CA LEU A 144 -9.83 -4.08 29.24
C LEU A 144 -9.58 -4.66 27.84
N LEU A 145 -8.93 -3.89 26.95
CA LEU A 145 -8.54 -4.36 25.62
C LEU A 145 -7.53 -5.51 25.69
N GLN A 146 -6.59 -5.45 26.64
CA GLN A 146 -5.60 -6.52 26.87
C GLN A 146 -6.24 -7.77 27.48
N GLN A 147 -7.24 -7.62 28.35
CA GLN A 147 -7.99 -8.73 28.93
C GLN A 147 -8.94 -9.40 27.92
N GLY A 148 -9.59 -8.63 27.04
CA GLY A 148 -10.45 -9.14 25.97
C GLY A 148 -9.74 -10.02 24.93
N ILE A 149 -8.40 -9.90 24.82
CA ILE A 149 -7.57 -10.76 23.96
C ILE A 149 -7.36 -12.16 24.58
N ASN A 150 -7.58 -12.33 25.89
CA ASN A 150 -7.31 -13.58 26.63
C ASN A 150 -8.57 -14.41 26.97
N PHE A 151 -9.77 -14.05 26.51
CA PHE A 151 -10.96 -14.86 26.75
C PHE A 151 -11.10 -16.01 25.75
N ASN A 152 -11.15 -17.24 26.28
CA ASN A 152 -11.55 -18.45 25.55
C ASN A 152 -12.93 -18.23 24.85
N PRO A 153 -13.11 -18.67 23.59
CA PRO A 153 -14.28 -18.33 22.78
C PRO A 153 -15.46 -19.26 23.07
N SER A 154 -15.93 -19.29 24.31
CA SER A 154 -17.10 -20.08 24.70
C SER A 154 -17.96 -19.38 25.74
N SER A 155 -18.38 -18.14 25.48
CA SER A 155 -19.55 -17.57 26.15
C SER A 155 -20.20 -16.51 25.27
N SER A 156 -21.51 -16.36 25.46
CA SER A 156 -22.49 -15.80 24.52
C SER A 156 -22.47 -14.27 24.35
N ASP A 157 -21.43 -13.57 24.83
CA ASP A 157 -21.46 -12.09 24.93
C ASP A 157 -20.69 -11.37 23.80
N SER A 158 -20.58 -12.00 22.63
CA SER A 158 -19.95 -11.41 21.44
C SER A 158 -20.76 -10.30 20.75
N ASN A 159 -21.98 -10.01 21.23
CA ASN A 159 -22.86 -9.01 20.64
C ASN A 159 -22.52 -7.57 21.06
N GLU A 160 -21.97 -7.34 22.26
CA GLU A 160 -21.59 -5.99 22.70
C GLU A 160 -20.27 -5.52 22.08
N LEU A 161 -19.30 -6.44 21.93
CA LEU A 161 -18.00 -6.17 21.29
C LEU A 161 -18.12 -5.82 19.79
N GLN A 162 -19.13 -6.35 19.09
CA GLN A 162 -19.43 -5.97 17.71
C GLN A 162 -20.09 -4.58 17.58
N SER A 163 -20.83 -4.11 18.59
CA SER A 163 -21.33 -2.73 18.63
C SER A 163 -20.19 -1.73 18.84
N PHE A 164 -19.24 -2.05 19.73
CA PHE A 164 -18.06 -1.21 19.95
C PHE A 164 -17.15 -1.06 18.71
N HIS A 165 -17.00 -2.12 17.91
CA HIS A 165 -16.25 -2.05 16.65
C HIS A 165 -16.99 -1.31 15.52
N LYS A 166 -18.32 -1.21 15.60
CA LYS A 166 -19.12 -0.43 14.65
C LYS A 166 -19.04 1.07 14.93
N GLU A 167 -18.85 1.47 16.19
CA GLU A 167 -18.80 2.88 16.59
C GLU A 167 -17.38 3.49 16.62
N SER A 168 -16.33 2.67 16.43
CA SER A 168 -14.93 3.11 16.46
C SER A 168 -14.28 3.27 15.06
N THR A 169 -15.08 3.40 14.00
CA THR A 169 -14.57 3.86 12.69
C THR A 169 -14.53 5.39 12.64
N PRO A 170 -13.49 6.01 12.01
CA PRO A 170 -13.36 7.46 11.98
C PRO A 170 -14.50 8.09 11.17
N CYS A 171 -15.25 8.98 11.81
CA CYS A 171 -16.27 9.81 11.15
C CYS A 171 -15.58 10.86 10.25
N SER A 172 -15.79 10.75 8.95
CA SER A 172 -15.78 11.92 8.04
C SER A 172 -17.09 12.71 8.25
N PRO A 173 -17.13 14.03 8.04
CA PRO A 173 -18.27 14.86 8.41
C PRO A 173 -19.45 14.58 7.49
N SER A 174 -20.59 14.20 8.09
CA SER A 174 -21.90 14.25 7.44
C SER A 174 -22.73 15.27 8.20
N ILE A 175 -22.98 16.43 7.59
CA ILE A 175 -24.05 17.33 8.04
C ILE A 175 -25.35 16.77 7.47
N GLY A 176 -26.23 16.30 8.35
CA GLY A 176 -27.60 15.90 8.00
C GLY A 176 -28.54 17.11 8.05
N GLY A 177 -29.32 17.26 6.98
CA GLY A 177 -30.54 18.07 6.92
C GLY A 177 -31.56 17.36 6.03
N SER A 178 -32.72 17.03 6.60
CA SER A 178 -33.81 16.21 6.04
C SER A 178 -34.70 16.99 5.05
N LEU A 179 -35.10 16.40 3.90
CA LEU A 179 -36.50 16.21 3.45
C LEU A 179 -36.58 15.41 2.12
N GLU A 180 -37.78 14.91 1.82
CA GLU A 180 -38.15 13.76 1.00
C GLU A 180 -38.04 13.87 -0.55
N ASP A 181 -37.91 12.67 -1.15
CA ASP A 181 -38.60 12.12 -2.33
C ASP A 181 -38.00 12.16 -3.76
N SER A 182 -38.18 11.00 -4.43
CA SER A 182 -38.18 10.69 -5.88
C SER A 182 -36.87 10.47 -6.71
N SER A 183 -36.67 9.19 -7.04
CA SER A 183 -36.18 8.54 -8.28
C SER A 183 -35.28 9.23 -9.35
N LEU A 184 -34.28 8.43 -9.78
CA LEU A 184 -33.52 8.39 -11.05
C LEU A 184 -32.22 9.22 -11.19
N SER A 185 -31.12 8.45 -11.24
CA SER A 185 -29.95 8.56 -12.14
C SER A 185 -29.01 9.77 -12.05
N GLY A 186 -27.74 9.52 -11.72
CA GLY A 186 -26.62 10.24 -12.35
C GLY A 186 -25.55 10.85 -11.44
N ARG A 187 -24.64 10.01 -10.93
CA ARG A 187 -23.17 10.16 -11.06
C ARG A 187 -22.57 11.60 -11.05
N ASN A 188 -21.90 11.97 -9.96
CA ASN A 188 -20.50 12.48 -9.96
C ASN A 188 -20.05 12.87 -8.54
N GLY A 189 -19.07 12.13 -8.03
CA GLY A 189 -18.43 12.38 -6.73
C GLY A 189 -17.07 11.69 -6.64
N CYS A 190 -16.31 11.73 -7.73
CA CYS A 190 -14.88 11.41 -7.76
C CYS A 190 -14.17 12.63 -8.34
N ALA A 191 -13.91 13.64 -7.51
CA ALA A 191 -13.15 14.80 -7.90
C ALA A 191 -12.38 15.35 -6.71
N PHE A 192 -11.49 14.55 -6.11
CA PHE A 192 -10.37 15.08 -5.34
C PHE A 192 -9.12 14.18 -5.39
N ASP A 193 -9.25 12.88 -5.70
CA ASP A 193 -8.10 11.96 -5.79
C ASP A 193 -7.52 11.73 -7.19
N HIS A 194 -8.15 12.22 -8.27
CA HIS A 194 -7.61 11.99 -9.64
C HIS A 194 -6.58 13.03 -10.11
N GLN A 195 -6.20 14.00 -9.25
CA GLN A 195 -5.18 14.99 -9.59
C GLN A 195 -3.83 14.80 -8.88
N MET A 196 -3.73 13.96 -7.85
CA MET A 196 -2.41 13.65 -7.26
C MET A 196 -1.67 12.52 -7.97
N SER A 197 -2.37 11.63 -8.70
CA SER A 197 -1.72 10.57 -9.50
C SER A 197 -1.17 11.05 -10.85
N LYS A 198 -1.30 12.34 -11.20
CA LYS A 198 -0.64 12.94 -12.37
C LYS A 198 0.58 13.80 -12.02
N LEU A 199 0.82 14.08 -10.73
CA LEU A 199 2.04 14.79 -10.30
C LEU A 199 3.22 13.83 -10.01
N SER A 200 2.97 12.52 -9.94
CA SER A 200 4.00 11.50 -9.74
C SER A 200 4.59 10.90 -11.03
N SER A 201 4.21 11.41 -12.22
CA SER A 201 4.86 11.04 -13.49
C SER A 201 5.50 12.25 -14.18
N PHE A 202 6.43 12.93 -13.50
CA PHE A 202 7.39 13.81 -14.17
C PHE A 202 8.79 13.18 -14.11
N SER A 203 8.99 12.18 -14.96
CA SER A 203 10.32 11.69 -15.31
C SER A 203 10.96 12.67 -16.29
N TYR A 204 11.83 13.56 -15.80
CA TYR A 204 12.68 14.37 -16.67
C TYR A 204 14.04 13.71 -16.87
N LYS A 205 14.20 13.06 -18.03
CA LYS A 205 15.52 12.70 -18.57
C LYS A 205 16.26 13.98 -19.00
N PRO A 206 17.54 14.17 -18.66
CA PRO A 206 18.32 15.27 -19.22
C PRO A 206 18.61 14.99 -20.69
N SER A 207 17.96 15.74 -21.57
CA SER A 207 18.22 15.73 -23.00
C SER A 207 19.30 16.76 -23.32
N PHE A 208 20.55 16.32 -23.44
CA PHE A 208 21.56 17.13 -24.15
C PHE A 208 21.15 17.24 -25.62
N ARG A 209 20.71 18.41 -26.14
CA ARG A 209 20.98 18.85 -27.52
C ARG A 209 20.87 20.38 -27.77
N ARG A 210 21.88 20.82 -28.53
CA ARG A 210 22.12 22.03 -29.36
C ARG A 210 21.07 23.16 -29.42
N SER A 211 21.57 24.34 -29.00
CA SER A 211 21.32 25.73 -29.45
C SER A 211 20.21 25.97 -30.51
N GLY A 212 19.19 26.76 -30.15
CA GLY A 212 18.40 27.56 -31.10
C GLY A 212 16.87 27.67 -30.89
N GLN A 213 16.24 26.91 -29.99
CA GLN A 213 14.78 26.98 -29.77
C GLN A 213 14.44 27.37 -28.33
N MET A 214 13.53 28.36 -28.18
CA MET A 214 13.05 28.84 -26.89
C MET A 214 12.16 27.78 -26.23
N PRO A 215 12.41 27.38 -24.97
CA PRO A 215 11.65 26.31 -24.33
C PRO A 215 10.21 26.76 -24.05
N VAL A 216 9.24 25.98 -24.53
CA VAL A 216 7.81 26.23 -24.29
C VAL A 216 7.40 25.51 -23.00
N PRO A 217 6.80 26.21 -22.01
CA PRO A 217 6.37 25.58 -20.78
C PRO A 217 5.24 24.58 -21.01
N GLN A 218 5.21 23.54 -20.18
CA GLN A 218 4.12 22.56 -20.19
C GLN A 218 2.76 23.23 -19.99
N GLU A 219 1.70 22.62 -20.51
CA GLU A 219 0.35 23.20 -20.49
C GLU A 219 -0.18 23.38 -19.05
N GLU A 220 0.27 22.54 -18.12
CA GLU A 220 -0.09 22.56 -16.70
C GLU A 220 0.51 23.75 -15.94
N LEU A 221 1.57 24.38 -16.47
CA LEU A 221 2.22 25.56 -15.90
C LEU A 221 1.65 26.87 -16.48
N ARG A 222 0.77 26.76 -17.49
CA ARG A 222 0.14 27.89 -18.16
C ARG A 222 -1.30 28.08 -17.68
N CYS A 223 -1.72 29.33 -17.53
CA CYS A 223 -3.10 29.63 -17.20
C CYS A 223 -4.00 29.23 -18.37
N PRO A 224 -5.09 28.46 -18.16
CA PRO A 224 -5.98 28.08 -19.26
C PRO A 224 -6.70 29.25 -19.95
N ILE A 225 -6.80 30.42 -19.30
CA ILE A 225 -7.41 31.62 -19.90
C ILE A 225 -6.38 32.38 -20.73
N SER A 226 -5.23 32.75 -20.16
CA SER A 226 -4.23 33.58 -20.87
C SER A 226 -3.27 32.77 -21.73
N SER A 227 -3.19 31.45 -21.51
CA SER A 227 -2.20 30.53 -22.08
C SER A 227 -0.75 30.94 -21.82
N GLN A 228 -0.51 31.76 -20.79
CA GLN A 228 0.79 32.24 -20.36
C GLN A 228 1.21 31.59 -19.05
N LEU A 229 2.51 31.59 -18.77
CA LEU A 229 3.08 31.03 -17.54
C LEU A 229 2.51 31.74 -16.31
N MET A 230 2.07 30.96 -15.31
CA MET A 230 1.39 31.50 -14.13
C MET A 230 2.37 32.11 -13.12
N TYR A 231 2.16 33.37 -12.76
CA TYR A 231 2.86 34.07 -11.69
C TYR A 231 2.22 33.77 -10.33
N ASP A 232 0.89 33.87 -10.25
CA ASP A 232 0.14 33.64 -9.02
C ASP A 232 -0.97 32.59 -9.24
N PRO A 233 -0.59 31.30 -9.33
CA PRO A 233 -1.53 30.24 -9.62
C PRO A 233 -2.51 30.01 -8.46
N ILE A 234 -3.80 29.97 -8.75
CA ILE A 234 -4.90 29.69 -7.81
C ILE A 234 -5.79 28.55 -8.31
N ILE A 235 -6.32 27.76 -7.39
CA ILE A 235 -7.28 26.68 -7.62
C ILE A 235 -8.70 27.22 -7.39
N ILE A 236 -9.60 26.95 -8.34
CA ILE A 236 -11.04 27.21 -8.17
C ILE A 236 -11.78 25.92 -7.81
N ALA A 237 -13.05 26.02 -7.42
CA ALA A 237 -13.86 24.89 -6.94
C ALA A 237 -13.94 23.67 -7.91
N SER A 238 -13.62 23.86 -9.20
CA SER A 238 -13.53 22.76 -10.17
C SER A 238 -12.20 21.97 -10.11
N GLY A 239 -11.27 22.32 -9.22
CA GLY A 239 -9.93 21.72 -9.13
C GLY A 239 -8.96 22.14 -10.25
N LEU A 240 -9.28 23.17 -11.04
CA LEU A 240 -8.39 23.68 -12.09
C LEU A 240 -7.61 24.89 -11.59
N THR A 241 -6.36 25.00 -12.04
CA THR A 241 -5.45 26.09 -11.66
C THR A 241 -5.42 27.18 -12.74
N TYR A 242 -5.53 28.43 -12.33
CA TYR A 242 -5.51 29.61 -13.19
C TYR A 242 -4.63 30.70 -12.58
N GLU A 243 -4.23 31.68 -13.38
CA GLU A 243 -3.66 32.93 -12.86
C GLU A 243 -4.72 33.70 -12.08
N TRP A 244 -4.38 34.18 -10.89
CA TRP A 244 -5.30 34.86 -9.98
C TRP A 244 -6.06 36.01 -10.67
N VAL A 245 -5.35 36.90 -11.37
CA VAL A 245 -5.93 38.05 -12.08
C VAL A 245 -6.95 37.64 -13.16
N CYS A 246 -6.74 36.47 -13.80
CA CYS A 246 -7.65 35.99 -14.84
C CYS A 246 -8.98 35.50 -14.24
N MET A 247 -8.94 34.85 -13.08
CA MET A 247 -10.16 34.37 -12.42
C MET A 247 -10.89 35.47 -11.65
N GLU A 248 -10.16 36.40 -11.06
CA GLU A 248 -10.74 37.57 -10.40
C GLU A 248 -11.60 38.36 -11.40
N ARG A 249 -11.08 38.62 -12.61
CA ARG A 249 -11.82 39.30 -13.66
C ARG A 249 -13.02 38.49 -14.18
N TRP A 250 -12.84 37.19 -14.38
CA TRP A 250 -13.93 36.30 -14.82
C TRP A 250 -15.13 36.32 -13.87
N PHE A 251 -14.88 36.33 -12.55
CA PHE A 251 -15.95 36.46 -11.55
C PHE A 251 -16.51 37.88 -11.45
N ALA A 252 -15.68 38.91 -11.65
CA ALA A 252 -16.14 40.30 -11.70
C ALA A 252 -17.09 40.58 -12.88
N ASP A 253 -16.91 39.89 -14.02
CA ASP A 253 -17.80 39.95 -15.19
C ASP A 253 -19.14 39.20 -14.97
N GLY A 254 -19.36 38.63 -13.78
CA GLY A 254 -20.62 38.01 -13.36
C GLY A 254 -20.73 36.51 -13.67
N HIS A 255 -19.65 35.88 -14.13
CA HIS A 255 -19.65 34.44 -14.41
C HIS A 255 -19.49 33.64 -13.11
N ASN A 256 -20.32 32.61 -12.93
CA ASN A 256 -20.24 31.65 -11.83
C ASN A 256 -19.88 30.24 -12.31
N THR A 257 -19.27 30.13 -13.49
CA THR A 257 -18.91 28.87 -14.15
C THR A 257 -17.39 28.74 -14.27
N CYS A 258 -16.91 27.51 -14.44
CA CYS A 258 -15.52 27.22 -14.74
C CYS A 258 -15.19 27.62 -16.19
N PRO A 259 -14.16 28.45 -16.45
CA PRO A 259 -13.79 28.88 -17.80
C PRO A 259 -13.50 27.74 -18.79
N LYS A 260 -12.78 26.71 -18.34
CA LYS A 260 -12.35 25.60 -19.21
C LYS A 260 -13.44 24.54 -19.42
N THR A 261 -14.24 24.24 -18.40
CA THR A 261 -15.25 23.16 -18.46
C THR A 261 -16.68 23.67 -18.67
N GLN A 262 -16.90 24.98 -18.54
CA GLN A 262 -18.21 25.65 -18.61
C GLN A 262 -19.24 25.15 -17.60
N GLN A 263 -18.81 24.38 -16.58
CA GLN A 263 -19.68 23.86 -15.52
C GLN A 263 -19.86 24.89 -14.41
N GLN A 264 -21.06 24.94 -13.82
CA GLN A 264 -21.36 25.83 -12.70
C GLN A 264 -20.53 25.48 -11.47
N LEU A 265 -19.90 26.48 -10.86
CA LEU A 265 -19.06 26.30 -9.69
C LEU A 265 -19.93 26.26 -8.42
N PRO A 266 -19.69 25.33 -7.48
CA PRO A 266 -20.43 25.28 -6.23
C PRO A 266 -20.11 26.48 -5.30
N HIS A 267 -18.93 27.10 -5.45
CA HIS A 267 -18.53 28.33 -4.78
C HIS A 267 -17.42 29.05 -5.58
N LEU A 268 -17.22 30.34 -5.31
CA LEU A 268 -16.27 31.21 -6.02
C LEU A 268 -14.94 31.43 -5.25
N SER A 269 -14.59 30.51 -4.34
CA SER A 269 -13.34 30.64 -3.56
C SER A 269 -12.11 30.47 -4.46
N LEU A 270 -11.12 31.33 -4.26
CA LEU A 270 -9.82 31.25 -4.90
C LEU A 270 -8.81 30.77 -3.87
N ILE A 271 -8.19 29.60 -4.10
CA ILE A 271 -7.24 28.98 -3.16
C ILE A 271 -5.84 29.05 -3.78
N PRO A 272 -4.83 29.69 -3.16
CA PRO A 272 -3.47 29.70 -3.69
C PRO A 272 -2.89 28.30 -3.94
N ASN A 273 -2.28 28.09 -5.10
CA ASN A 273 -1.63 26.84 -5.50
C ASN A 273 -0.11 26.94 -5.44
N TYR A 274 0.44 26.84 -4.23
CA TYR A 274 1.88 26.94 -4.01
C TYR A 274 2.67 25.82 -4.70
N SER A 275 2.08 24.64 -4.89
CA SER A 275 2.72 23.54 -5.62
C SER A 275 2.99 23.90 -7.08
N VAL A 276 2.02 24.49 -7.78
CA VAL A 276 2.21 24.97 -9.15
C VAL A 276 3.15 26.18 -9.18
N LYS A 277 3.11 27.05 -8.17
CA LYS A 277 4.03 28.20 -8.05
C LYS A 277 5.49 27.75 -7.93
N CYS A 278 5.77 26.73 -7.11
CA CYS A 278 7.09 26.11 -6.99
C CYS A 278 7.52 25.40 -8.28
N LEU A 279 6.59 24.74 -9.00
CA LEU A 279 6.90 24.11 -10.28
C LEU A 279 7.23 25.13 -11.36
N VAL A 280 6.51 26.26 -11.42
CA VAL A 280 6.83 27.38 -12.32
C VAL A 280 8.21 27.94 -12.00
N ALA A 281 8.53 28.17 -10.72
CA ALA A 281 9.84 28.66 -10.29
C ALA A 281 10.97 27.71 -10.69
N SER A 282 10.80 26.40 -10.45
CA SER A 282 11.77 25.37 -10.82
C SER A 282 11.95 25.26 -12.33
N TRP A 283 10.86 25.36 -13.10
CA TRP A 283 10.92 25.36 -14.56
C TRP A 283 11.64 26.61 -15.11
N CYS A 284 11.40 27.79 -14.53
CA CYS A 284 12.09 29.03 -14.89
C CYS A 284 13.60 28.93 -14.66
N GLU A 285 14.01 28.46 -13.48
CA GLU A 285 15.42 28.27 -13.09
C GLU A 285 16.15 27.31 -14.04
N GLN A 286 15.53 26.18 -14.38
CA GLN A 286 16.10 25.17 -15.27
C GLN A 286 16.27 25.65 -16.72
N ASN A 287 15.43 26.58 -17.17
CA ASN A 287 15.44 27.09 -18.53
C ASN A 287 16.15 28.45 -18.67
N GLY A 288 16.71 28.98 -17.57
CA GLY A 288 17.36 30.28 -17.54
C GLY A 288 16.41 31.45 -17.85
N ILE A 289 15.11 31.26 -17.61
CA ILE A 289 14.06 32.27 -17.79
C ILE A 289 13.83 32.93 -16.43
N PRO A 290 13.75 34.26 -16.34
CA PRO A 290 13.37 34.90 -15.09
C PRO A 290 11.93 34.50 -14.73
N ILE A 291 11.73 33.86 -13.57
CA ILE A 291 11.01 34.55 -12.49
C ILE A 291 9.94 35.55 -12.96
N PRO A 292 8.70 35.23 -13.40
CA PRO A 292 7.75 36.30 -13.69
C PRO A 292 7.64 37.23 -12.46
N ASP A 293 7.98 38.51 -12.60
CA ASP A 293 8.03 39.47 -11.48
C ASP A 293 6.68 40.17 -11.23
N GLY A 294 5.65 39.82 -11.99
CA GLY A 294 4.28 40.33 -11.87
C GLY A 294 3.31 39.72 -12.89
N PRO A 295 2.00 39.99 -12.76
CA PRO A 295 1.00 39.49 -13.71
C PRO A 295 1.26 40.04 -15.12
N PRO A 296 0.99 39.26 -16.17
CA PRO A 296 1.35 39.63 -17.53
C PRO A 296 0.71 40.95 -17.97
N MET A 297 1.54 41.93 -18.34
CA MET A 297 1.07 43.16 -18.97
C MET A 297 0.55 42.85 -20.38
N SER A 298 -0.72 43.20 -20.61
CA SER A 298 -1.54 43.06 -21.83
C SER A 298 -2.35 41.76 -21.99
N LEU A 299 -3.51 41.73 -21.33
CA LEU A 299 -4.67 40.93 -21.76
C LEU A 299 -5.38 41.73 -22.87
N ASP A 300 -4.96 41.54 -24.13
CA ASP A 300 -5.64 42.13 -25.27
C ASP A 300 -6.90 41.34 -25.62
N LEU A 301 -7.96 42.07 -25.97
CA LEU A 301 -9.38 41.72 -25.76
C LEU A 301 -9.98 40.64 -26.70
N ASN A 302 -9.18 39.79 -27.34
CA ASN A 302 -9.64 38.96 -28.48
C ASN A 302 -9.49 37.43 -28.33
N TYR A 303 -9.12 36.91 -27.15
CA TYR A 303 -8.82 35.47 -26.98
C TYR A 303 -10.04 34.54 -26.77
N TRP A 304 -11.22 35.08 -26.41
CA TRP A 304 -12.37 34.28 -25.98
C TRP A 304 -13.22 33.64 -27.10
N SER A 305 -12.93 33.92 -28.37
CA SER A 305 -13.77 33.47 -29.50
C SER A 305 -13.49 32.05 -30.00
N VAL A 306 -12.43 31.38 -29.54
CA VAL A 306 -11.99 30.10 -30.15
C VAL A 306 -12.31 28.87 -29.28
N ALA A 307 -12.55 29.04 -27.98
CA ALA A 307 -12.75 27.90 -27.06
C ALA A 307 -14.20 27.37 -26.97
N LEU A 308 -15.17 27.96 -27.68
CA LEU A 308 -16.60 27.62 -27.58
C LEU A 308 -17.20 27.00 -28.84
N SER A 309 -16.41 26.44 -29.74
CA SER A 309 -16.95 25.72 -30.90
C SER A 309 -16.08 24.53 -31.25
N GLU A 310 -16.43 23.36 -30.71
CA GLU A 310 -16.46 22.07 -31.42
C GLU A 310 -16.94 20.96 -30.46
N SER A 311 -18.25 20.81 -30.37
CA SER A 311 -18.91 19.55 -30.02
C SER A 311 -19.64 19.07 -31.25
N ASP A 312 -19.24 17.94 -31.83
CA ASP A 312 -20.17 16.82 -32.04
C ASP A 312 -19.55 15.56 -32.70
N SER A 313 -19.98 14.44 -32.13
CA SER A 313 -20.19 13.12 -32.75
C SER A 313 -19.13 12.00 -32.60
N SER A 314 -19.64 10.88 -32.07
CA SER A 314 -19.42 9.48 -32.53
C SER A 314 -18.68 8.51 -31.58
N ASN A 315 -19.49 7.85 -30.74
CA ASN A 315 -19.40 6.50 -30.14
C ASN A 315 -18.27 5.54 -30.58
N SER A 316 -17.64 4.82 -29.61
CA SER A 316 -17.90 3.38 -29.38
C SER A 316 -17.22 2.82 -28.10
N ARG A 317 -17.64 1.61 -27.73
CA ARG A 317 -17.60 0.92 -26.43
C ARG A 317 -16.24 0.29 -26.08
N LEU A 318 -15.95 0.11 -24.77
CA LEU A 318 -15.80 -1.20 -24.12
C LEU A 318 -15.66 -1.10 -22.58
N ILE A 319 -16.32 -2.04 -21.90
CA ILE A 319 -16.56 -2.17 -20.45
C ILE A 319 -15.68 -3.30 -19.89
N GLY A 320 -15.14 -3.15 -18.68
CA GLY A 320 -14.66 -4.30 -17.89
C GLY A 320 -13.73 -4.00 -16.71
N SER A 321 -14.21 -3.26 -15.71
CA SER A 321 -13.52 -2.99 -14.44
C SER A 321 -13.46 -4.23 -13.53
N VAL A 322 -12.29 -4.57 -12.98
CA VAL A 322 -12.11 -5.59 -11.94
C VAL A 322 -11.47 -4.96 -10.70
N GLY A 323 -12.14 -5.15 -9.56
CA GLY A 323 -11.91 -4.43 -8.31
C GLY A 323 -10.65 -4.84 -7.53
N SER A 324 -10.05 -3.82 -6.92
CA SER A 324 -8.93 -3.87 -5.98
C SER A 324 -9.33 -4.56 -4.67
N CYS A 325 -8.44 -5.42 -4.16
CA CYS A 325 -8.55 -6.05 -2.84
C CYS A 325 -7.62 -5.30 -1.87
N ASN A 326 -8.18 -4.74 -0.80
CA ASN A 326 -7.40 -4.16 0.30
C ASN A 326 -6.59 -5.25 1.02
N TYR A 327 -5.27 -5.04 1.15
CA TYR A 327 -4.42 -5.80 2.06
C TYR A 327 -3.92 -4.92 3.20
N LYS A 328 -3.96 -5.51 4.40
CA LYS A 328 -3.53 -4.92 5.67
C LYS A 328 -2.03 -4.60 5.63
N ALA A 329 -1.68 -3.47 6.27
CA ALA A 329 -0.32 -2.99 6.45
C ALA A 329 0.63 -4.06 7.01
N VAL A 330 1.81 -4.16 6.40
CA VAL A 330 2.95 -4.92 6.92
C VAL A 330 3.39 -4.25 8.22
N LYS A 331 3.19 -4.94 9.34
CA LYS A 331 3.74 -4.57 10.64
C LYS A 331 5.18 -5.07 10.70
N VAL A 332 6.13 -4.17 10.93
CA VAL A 332 7.52 -4.52 11.26
C VAL A 332 7.48 -5.19 12.65
N VAL A 333 7.97 -6.43 12.76
CA VAL A 333 7.99 -7.21 14.02
C VAL A 333 9.40 -7.77 14.23
N PRO A 334 9.91 -7.82 15.47
CA PRO A 334 11.32 -8.07 15.77
C PRO A 334 11.68 -9.54 15.57
N LEU A 335 12.91 -9.79 15.10
CA LEU A 335 13.55 -11.11 15.17
C LEU A 335 13.86 -11.42 16.64
N ASN A 336 13.36 -12.56 17.11
CA ASN A 336 13.57 -13.08 18.46
C ASN A 336 14.87 -13.89 18.46
N GLU A 337 15.90 -13.41 19.17
CA GLU A 337 17.12 -14.18 19.45
C GLU A 337 16.79 -15.26 20.48
N GLY A 338 17.02 -16.51 20.12
CA GLY A 338 16.90 -17.66 21.01
C GLY A 338 17.98 -18.68 20.71
N GLY A 339 19.03 -18.69 21.52
CA GLY A 339 20.10 -19.68 21.47
C GLY A 339 20.86 -19.69 22.79
N ILE A 340 20.49 -20.63 23.67
CA ILE A 340 21.14 -20.91 24.96
C ILE A 340 22.55 -21.47 24.69
N ILE A 341 23.58 -20.84 25.24
CA ILE A 341 24.87 -21.48 25.56
C ILE A 341 25.29 -20.98 26.95
N GLU A 342 25.50 -21.93 27.86
CA GLU A 342 26.05 -21.71 29.21
C GLU A 342 27.59 -21.58 29.17
N GLU A 343 28.11 -20.90 30.19
CA GLU A 343 29.53 -20.75 30.63
C GLU A 343 30.36 -19.73 29.82
N ASP A 344 31.08 -18.76 30.41
CA ASP A 344 31.88 -18.78 31.64
C ASP A 344 32.02 -17.35 32.22
N LYS A 345 32.24 -17.27 33.54
CA LYS A 345 32.36 -16.01 34.30
C LYS A 345 33.76 -15.39 34.12
N GLY A 346 33.81 -14.19 33.56
CA GLY A 346 35.01 -13.33 33.59
C GLY A 346 34.61 -11.86 33.57
N ASN A 347 34.94 -11.15 34.65
CA ASN A 347 34.63 -9.73 34.86
C ASN A 347 35.26 -8.84 33.77
N GLU A 348 34.42 -8.10 33.05
CA GLU A 348 34.76 -6.77 32.55
C GLU A 348 33.58 -5.83 32.88
N GLU A 349 33.89 -4.76 33.60
CA GLU A 349 32.93 -3.79 34.13
C GLU A 349 32.19 -3.08 32.99
N GLU A 350 30.89 -3.38 32.86
CA GLU A 350 29.94 -2.60 32.07
C GLU A 350 29.89 -1.15 32.59
N THR A 351 30.54 -0.25 31.85
CA THR A 351 30.32 1.20 31.97
C THR A 351 29.04 1.55 31.23
N VAL A 352 27.90 1.12 31.79
CA VAL A 352 26.60 1.70 31.47
C VAL A 352 26.49 3.00 32.27
N SER A 353 27.07 4.08 31.75
CA SER A 353 26.79 5.42 32.29
C SER A 353 26.83 6.50 31.22
N ALA A 354 25.67 7.16 31.10
CA ALA A 354 25.53 8.60 30.85
C ALA A 354 25.52 9.11 29.39
N TRP A 355 24.65 8.61 28.50
CA TRP A 355 24.26 9.38 27.29
C TRP A 355 22.80 9.19 26.85
N GLN A 356 21.86 8.99 27.79
CA GLN A 356 20.42 8.85 27.47
C GLN A 356 19.61 10.15 27.60
N TYR A 357 20.26 11.31 27.65
CA TYR A 357 19.61 12.63 27.64
C TYR A 357 20.41 13.59 26.74
N ASP A 358 20.35 13.40 25.41
CA ASP A 358 20.69 14.48 24.45
C ASP A 358 20.24 14.22 22.98
N TYR A 359 19.35 13.25 22.73
CA TYR A 359 19.26 12.62 21.41
C TYR A 359 18.54 13.40 20.29
N GLU A 360 17.97 14.59 20.53
CA GLU A 360 17.19 15.29 19.48
C GLU A 360 17.66 16.70 19.12
N VAL A 361 18.71 17.23 19.73
CA VAL A 361 19.18 18.61 19.46
C VAL A 361 20.21 18.68 18.30
N ASN A 362 20.76 17.53 17.85
CA ASN A 362 21.78 17.49 16.81
C ASN A 362 21.60 16.38 15.73
N ALA A 363 20.35 16.01 15.40
CA ALA A 363 20.08 14.95 14.41
C ALA A 363 20.68 15.25 13.02
N PHE A 364 20.73 16.53 12.62
CA PHE A 364 21.30 16.95 11.33
C PHE A 364 22.82 16.76 11.27
N GLY A 365 23.55 17.19 12.30
CA GLY A 365 25.00 16.98 12.38
C GLY A 365 25.37 15.50 12.46
N LEU A 366 24.59 14.72 13.21
CA LEU A 366 24.79 13.28 13.34
C LEU A 366 24.65 12.55 11.99
N TYR A 367 23.69 12.92 11.15
CA TYR A 367 23.54 12.30 9.82
C TYR A 367 24.66 12.71 8.87
N GLU A 368 25.12 13.96 8.89
CA GLU A 368 26.28 14.36 8.10
C GLU A 368 27.55 13.61 8.54
N ASP A 369 27.74 13.40 9.84
CA ASP A 369 28.85 12.62 10.39
C ASP A 369 28.77 11.16 9.93
N PHE A 370 27.59 10.54 10.01
CA PHE A 370 27.38 9.19 9.48
C PHE A 370 27.68 9.09 8.00
N LEU A 371 27.20 10.03 7.18
CA LEU A 371 27.45 10.03 5.74
C LEU A 371 28.95 10.18 5.44
N ASN A 372 29.62 11.08 6.16
CA ASN A 372 31.07 11.27 6.05
C ASN A 372 31.84 9.99 6.37
N ILE A 373 31.47 9.26 7.43
CA ILE A 373 32.11 7.97 7.78
C ILE A 373 31.87 6.95 6.67
N LEU A 374 30.64 6.81 6.18
CA LEU A 374 30.32 5.83 5.14
C LEU A 374 31.07 6.09 3.82
N GLU A 375 31.30 7.36 3.48
CA GLU A 375 31.98 7.75 2.25
C GLU A 375 33.51 7.77 2.35
N LYS A 376 34.08 8.24 3.47
CA LYS A 376 35.53 8.52 3.58
C LYS A 376 36.33 7.47 4.34
N GLU A 377 35.71 6.74 5.26
CA GLU A 377 36.40 5.69 6.00
C GLU A 377 36.66 4.50 5.07
N ASP A 378 37.78 3.79 5.24
CA ASP A 378 38.07 2.57 4.45
C ASP A 378 37.85 1.29 5.28
N ASP A 379 37.81 1.42 6.61
CA ASP A 379 37.56 0.31 7.52
C ASP A 379 36.10 -0.16 7.48
N LEU A 380 35.90 -1.36 6.94
CA LEU A 380 34.59 -2.00 6.84
C LEU A 380 33.94 -2.22 8.22
N MET A 381 34.72 -2.43 9.29
CA MET A 381 34.17 -2.67 10.62
C MET A 381 33.55 -1.41 11.21
N LYS A 382 34.24 -0.26 11.09
CA LYS A 382 33.68 1.04 11.49
C LYS A 382 32.44 1.40 10.67
N LYS A 383 32.45 1.13 9.37
CA LYS A 383 31.23 1.30 8.54
C LYS A 383 30.11 0.39 9.04
N CYS A 384 30.43 -0.84 9.42
CA CYS A 384 29.45 -1.80 9.93
C CYS A 384 28.73 -1.26 11.17
N GLU A 385 29.48 -0.69 12.13
CA GLU A 385 28.92 -0.07 13.34
C GLU A 385 27.97 1.09 13.01
N VAL A 386 28.35 1.97 12.08
CA VAL A 386 27.52 3.09 11.66
C VAL A 386 26.26 2.62 10.92
N VAL A 387 26.39 1.67 9.98
CA VAL A 387 25.24 1.12 9.26
C VAL A 387 24.28 0.41 10.22
N GLU A 388 24.80 -0.29 11.22
CA GLU A 388 23.98 -0.94 12.26
C GLU A 388 23.19 0.09 13.08
N GLN A 389 23.82 1.19 13.50
CA GLN A 389 23.14 2.29 14.19
C GLN A 389 22.02 2.90 13.33
N ILE A 390 22.30 3.20 12.06
CA ILE A 390 21.28 3.76 11.16
C ILE A 390 20.17 2.75 10.89
N ARG A 391 20.49 1.45 10.78
CA ARG A 391 19.48 0.39 10.61
C ARG A 391 18.46 0.41 11.75
N HIS A 392 18.91 0.61 12.99
CA HIS A 392 18.03 0.71 14.16
C HIS A 392 17.15 1.96 14.11
N LEU A 393 17.72 3.11 13.73
CA LEU A 393 16.97 4.36 13.53
C LEU A 393 15.85 4.19 12.47
N LEU A 394 16.16 3.54 11.35
CA LEU A 394 15.21 3.37 10.24
C LEU A 394 14.05 2.39 10.53
N LYS A 395 14.15 1.58 11.59
CA LYS A 395 13.22 0.47 11.86
C LYS A 395 11.78 0.96 12.00
N ASP A 396 11.56 1.99 12.80
CA ASP A 396 10.22 2.47 13.17
C ASP A 396 9.95 3.93 12.76
N ASP A 397 10.89 4.57 12.06
CA ASP A 397 10.80 5.99 11.68
C ASP A 397 10.69 6.18 10.15
N GLU A 398 9.47 6.50 9.68
CA GLU A 398 9.17 6.79 8.28
C GLU A 398 9.75 8.14 7.82
N GLU A 399 9.81 9.14 8.70
CA GLU A 399 10.42 10.45 8.40
C GLU A 399 11.92 10.26 8.17
N ALA A 400 12.60 9.47 9.01
CA ALA A 400 14.01 9.15 8.86
C ALA A 400 14.30 8.41 7.55
N ARG A 401 13.48 7.43 7.15
CA ARG A 401 13.63 6.74 5.85
C ARG A 401 13.54 7.71 4.68
N THR A 402 12.57 8.62 4.74
CA THR A 402 12.35 9.63 3.69
C THR A 402 13.50 10.61 3.65
N TYR A 403 13.95 11.09 4.81
CA TYR A 403 15.05 12.04 4.94
C TYR A 403 16.38 11.44 4.48
N LEU A 404 16.79 10.28 5.01
CA LEU A 404 18.06 9.66 4.67
C LEU A 404 18.10 9.24 3.20
N GLY A 405 16.99 8.74 2.67
CA GLY A 405 16.84 8.46 1.24
C GLY A 405 17.00 9.70 0.36
N ALA A 406 16.43 10.84 0.79
CA ALA A 406 16.56 12.11 0.09
C ALA A 406 17.98 12.70 0.15
N ASN A 407 18.73 12.41 1.21
CA ASN A 407 20.07 12.92 1.48
C ASN A 407 21.19 11.94 1.08
N GLY A 408 20.92 11.06 0.12
CA GLY A 408 21.97 10.31 -0.58
C GLY A 408 22.42 9.00 0.07
N PHE A 409 21.85 8.57 1.19
CA PHE A 409 22.29 7.36 1.93
C PHE A 409 22.12 6.05 1.15
N VAL A 410 21.29 6.03 0.11
CA VAL A 410 21.10 4.84 -0.75
C VAL A 410 22.42 4.37 -1.37
N ARG A 411 23.23 5.28 -1.92
CA ARG A 411 24.49 4.91 -2.60
C ARG A 411 25.56 4.37 -1.64
N PRO A 412 25.85 5.03 -0.50
CA PRO A 412 26.78 4.49 0.50
C PRO A 412 26.35 3.13 1.06
N PHE A 413 25.04 2.89 1.26
CA PHE A 413 24.56 1.58 1.71
C PHE A 413 24.77 0.48 0.66
N LEU A 414 24.50 0.78 -0.61
CA LEU A 414 24.81 -0.15 -1.71
C LEU A 414 26.33 -0.42 -1.81
N GLY A 415 27.16 0.62 -1.69
CA GLY A 415 28.61 0.49 -1.69
C GLY A 415 29.14 -0.34 -0.50
N PHE A 416 28.58 -0.12 0.69
CA PHE A 416 28.88 -0.92 1.87
C PHE A 416 28.51 -2.40 1.68
N LEU A 417 27.33 -2.68 1.14
CA LEU A 417 26.89 -4.07 0.91
C LEU A 417 27.78 -4.75 -0.16
N GLU A 418 28.12 -4.07 -1.25
CA GLU A 418 29.04 -4.58 -2.27
C GLU A 418 30.45 -4.85 -1.69
N ALA A 419 30.95 -3.99 -0.82
CA ALA A 419 32.20 -4.21 -0.10
C ALA A 419 32.11 -5.41 0.86
N ALA A 420 31.00 -5.57 1.57
CA ALA A 420 30.75 -6.71 2.46
C ALA A 420 30.69 -8.04 1.70
N VAL A 421 30.08 -8.05 0.50
CA VAL A 421 30.09 -9.20 -0.42
C VAL A 421 31.50 -9.52 -0.88
N SER A 422 32.26 -8.51 -1.32
CA SER A 422 33.64 -8.67 -1.78
C SER A 422 34.57 -9.20 -0.68
N ALA A 423 34.38 -8.72 0.55
CA ALA A 423 35.14 -9.16 1.74
C ALA A 423 34.66 -10.50 2.32
N ARG A 424 33.58 -11.09 1.77
CA ARG A 424 32.93 -12.31 2.30
C ARG A 424 32.53 -12.22 3.77
N ASN A 425 32.26 -11.01 4.28
CA ASN A 425 31.89 -10.80 5.67
C ASN A 425 30.37 -11.02 5.86
N GLY A 426 30.00 -12.07 6.60
CA GLY A 426 28.60 -12.44 6.82
C GLY A 426 27.78 -11.41 7.57
N LYS A 427 28.31 -10.96 8.72
CA LYS A 427 27.66 -9.97 9.58
C LYS A 427 27.43 -8.65 8.83
N ALA A 428 28.45 -8.17 8.10
CA ALA A 428 28.33 -6.94 7.32
C ALA A 428 27.33 -7.07 6.16
N ARG A 429 27.24 -8.24 5.51
CA ARG A 429 26.23 -8.50 4.47
C ARG A 429 24.81 -8.44 5.01
N GLU A 430 24.58 -9.07 6.16
CA GLU A 430 23.28 -9.06 6.82
C GLU A 430 22.87 -7.64 7.24
N ILE A 431 23.78 -6.91 7.91
CA ILE A 431 23.56 -5.53 8.35
C ILE A 431 23.26 -4.61 7.16
N GLY A 432 24.06 -4.69 6.10
CA GLY A 432 23.90 -3.87 4.90
C GLY A 432 22.57 -4.14 4.17
N ALA A 433 22.22 -5.42 3.98
CA ALA A 433 20.96 -5.79 3.35
C ALA A 433 19.74 -5.36 4.18
N MET A 434 19.82 -5.49 5.51
CA MET A 434 18.72 -5.10 6.40
C MET A 434 18.60 -3.58 6.54
N ALA A 435 19.70 -2.82 6.45
CA ALA A 435 19.67 -1.37 6.42
C ALA A 435 18.98 -0.86 5.13
N LEU A 436 19.31 -1.44 3.97
CA LEU A 436 18.61 -1.17 2.71
C LEU A 436 17.13 -1.56 2.77
N PHE A 437 16.82 -2.72 3.37
CA PHE A 437 15.44 -3.17 3.60
C PHE A 437 14.66 -2.12 4.38
N ASN A 438 15.15 -1.71 5.56
CA ASN A 438 14.50 -0.71 6.41
C ASN A 438 14.34 0.63 5.68
N LEU A 439 15.35 1.07 4.92
CA LEU A 439 15.29 2.29 4.11
C LEU A 439 14.20 2.23 3.02
N ALA A 440 13.91 1.05 2.50
CA ALA A 440 12.95 0.81 1.42
C ALA A 440 11.51 0.55 1.89
N VAL A 441 11.30 0.12 3.16
CA VAL A 441 9.96 -0.21 3.68
C VAL A 441 9.02 0.99 3.53
N ASN A 442 7.89 0.79 2.86
CA ASN A 442 6.85 1.80 2.56
C ASN A 442 7.35 3.05 1.81
N ASN A 443 8.57 3.04 1.26
CA ASN A 443 9.12 4.17 0.51
C ASN A 443 9.46 3.77 -0.93
N ASN A 444 8.59 4.10 -1.89
CA ASN A 444 8.77 3.69 -3.29
C ASN A 444 9.91 4.45 -3.98
N ARG A 445 10.14 5.73 -3.64
CA ARG A 445 11.28 6.50 -4.14
C ARG A 445 12.60 5.83 -3.78
N ASN A 446 12.75 5.39 -2.54
CA ASN A 446 13.98 4.72 -2.11
C ASN A 446 14.15 3.36 -2.81
N LYS A 447 13.06 2.59 -3.01
CA LYS A 447 13.10 1.34 -3.79
C LYS A 447 13.59 1.59 -5.22
N GLU A 448 13.03 2.58 -5.91
CA GLU A 448 13.41 2.96 -7.27
C GLU A 448 14.89 3.33 -7.36
N LEU A 449 15.39 4.12 -6.41
CA LEU A 449 16.79 4.57 -6.38
C LEU A 449 17.79 3.42 -6.22
N MET A 450 17.41 2.31 -5.56
CA MET A 450 18.31 1.19 -5.28
C MET A 450 18.10 -0.04 -6.17
N LEU A 451 16.99 -0.11 -6.92
CA LEU A 451 16.49 -1.35 -7.53
C LEU A 451 17.54 -2.15 -8.32
N GLU A 452 18.14 -1.55 -9.36
CA GLU A 452 19.06 -2.26 -10.25
C GLU A 452 20.33 -2.74 -9.52
N SER A 453 20.92 -1.84 -8.71
CA SER A 453 22.13 -2.14 -7.95
C SER A 453 21.87 -3.15 -6.84
N ALA A 454 20.77 -3.01 -6.10
CA ALA A 454 20.41 -3.92 -5.02
C ALA A 454 20.18 -5.34 -5.56
N VAL A 455 19.44 -5.52 -6.66
CA VAL A 455 19.23 -6.85 -7.24
C VAL A 455 20.55 -7.47 -7.72
N THR A 456 21.42 -6.68 -8.36
CA THR A 456 22.74 -7.15 -8.81
C THR A 456 23.61 -7.61 -7.64
N ILE A 457 23.60 -6.87 -6.53
CA ILE A 457 24.37 -7.23 -5.33
C ILE A 457 23.77 -8.47 -4.67
N LEU A 458 22.45 -8.54 -4.55
CA LEU A 458 21.75 -9.70 -3.99
C LEU A 458 21.99 -10.97 -4.80
N GLN A 459 22.12 -10.88 -6.12
CA GLN A 459 22.51 -12.01 -6.98
C GLN A 459 23.90 -12.55 -6.61
N LYS A 460 24.87 -11.68 -6.32
CA LYS A 460 26.21 -12.09 -5.85
C LYS A 460 26.19 -12.72 -4.46
N MET A 461 25.14 -12.48 -3.66
CA MET A 461 24.95 -13.10 -2.35
C MET A 461 24.34 -14.50 -2.42
N ILE A 462 23.81 -14.92 -3.59
CA ILE A 462 23.23 -16.25 -3.78
C ILE A 462 24.30 -17.32 -3.56
N GLY A 463 23.97 -18.34 -2.76
CA GLY A 463 24.88 -19.42 -2.37
C GLY A 463 25.60 -19.20 -1.04
N THR A 464 25.40 -18.04 -0.40
CA THR A 464 25.84 -17.80 0.97
C THR A 464 24.74 -18.16 1.97
N THR A 465 25.08 -18.83 3.07
CA THR A 465 24.08 -19.36 4.03
C THR A 465 23.70 -18.38 5.14
N ASP A 466 24.58 -17.42 5.43
CA ASP A 466 24.53 -16.46 6.53
C ASP A 466 23.67 -15.22 6.25
N SER A 467 23.30 -14.96 4.99
CA SER A 467 22.53 -13.76 4.61
C SER A 467 21.23 -14.06 3.85
N VAL A 468 20.76 -15.32 3.89
CA VAL A 468 19.56 -15.78 3.19
C VAL A 468 18.32 -15.00 3.63
N GLY A 469 18.12 -14.82 4.94
CA GLY A 469 16.95 -14.12 5.47
C GLY A 469 16.93 -12.64 5.07
N ALA A 470 18.04 -11.93 5.26
CA ALA A 470 18.14 -10.52 4.88
C ALA A 470 17.99 -10.30 3.37
N ALA A 471 18.58 -11.17 2.54
CA ALA A 471 18.41 -11.11 1.08
C ALA A 471 16.95 -11.34 0.67
N THR A 472 16.29 -12.33 1.28
CA THR A 472 14.88 -12.65 0.99
C THR A 472 13.95 -11.50 1.40
N ALA A 473 14.18 -10.89 2.58
CA ALA A 473 13.42 -9.75 3.05
C ALA A 473 13.58 -8.52 2.13
N LEU A 474 14.80 -8.25 1.65
CA LEU A 474 15.04 -7.15 0.71
C LEU A 474 14.38 -7.41 -0.66
N TYR A 475 14.45 -8.64 -1.19
CA TYR A 475 13.71 -9.02 -2.39
C TYR A 475 12.20 -8.81 -2.23
N LEU A 476 11.64 -9.21 -1.08
CA LEU A 476 10.22 -8.99 -0.77
C LEU A 476 9.89 -7.49 -0.79
N SER A 477 10.68 -6.66 -0.09
CA SER A 477 10.46 -5.21 -0.03
C SER A 477 10.49 -4.56 -1.41
N LEU A 478 11.46 -4.95 -2.25
CA LEU A 478 11.57 -4.45 -3.63
C LEU A 478 10.43 -4.95 -4.52
N SER A 479 9.94 -6.19 -4.33
CA SER A 479 8.90 -6.79 -5.18
C SER A 479 7.54 -6.07 -5.16
N PHE A 480 7.32 -5.18 -4.19
CA PHE A 480 6.13 -4.32 -4.15
C PHE A 480 6.16 -3.18 -5.19
N LEU A 481 7.31 -2.93 -5.81
CA LEU A 481 7.45 -1.99 -6.92
C LEU A 481 7.15 -2.70 -8.25
N GLU A 482 6.33 -2.10 -9.11
CA GLU A 482 5.92 -2.73 -10.38
C GLU A 482 7.13 -2.95 -11.33
N GLU A 483 8.05 -1.99 -11.35
CA GLU A 483 9.28 -2.01 -12.14
C GLU A 483 10.25 -3.10 -11.66
N ALA A 484 10.15 -3.51 -10.38
CA ALA A 484 11.00 -4.55 -9.82
C ALA A 484 10.58 -5.96 -10.25
N LYS A 485 9.30 -6.19 -10.54
CA LYS A 485 8.77 -7.51 -10.88
C LYS A 485 9.45 -8.16 -12.10
N PRO A 486 9.65 -7.49 -13.25
CA PRO A 486 10.37 -8.09 -14.37
C PRO A 486 11.86 -8.31 -14.09
N ILE A 487 12.46 -7.52 -13.19
CA ILE A 487 13.89 -7.63 -12.83
C ILE A 487 14.13 -8.80 -11.86
N ILE A 488 13.29 -8.93 -10.83
CA ILE A 488 13.36 -10.04 -9.87
C ILE A 488 12.87 -11.34 -10.51
N GLY A 489 11.94 -11.26 -11.47
CA GLY A 489 11.49 -12.39 -12.29
C GLY A 489 12.51 -12.97 -13.26
N THR A 490 13.77 -12.53 -13.20
CA THR A 490 14.89 -13.05 -14.01
C THR A 490 15.40 -14.40 -13.52
N THR A 491 16.38 -14.96 -14.24
CA THR A 491 16.89 -16.33 -14.10
C THR A 491 17.57 -16.66 -12.78
N GLU A 492 18.11 -15.67 -12.06
CA GLU A 492 18.89 -15.93 -10.85
C GLU A 492 18.08 -15.81 -9.55
N PRO A 493 17.25 -14.76 -9.34
CA PRO A 493 16.51 -14.63 -8.08
C PRO A 493 15.43 -15.71 -7.92
N VAL A 494 14.79 -16.14 -9.02
CA VAL A 494 13.70 -17.12 -8.97
C VAL A 494 14.14 -18.49 -8.42
N PRO A 495 15.20 -19.14 -8.95
CA PRO A 495 15.71 -20.38 -8.36
C PRO A 495 16.13 -20.25 -6.90
N PHE A 496 16.72 -19.11 -6.52
CA PHE A 496 17.08 -18.83 -5.13
C PHE A 496 15.84 -18.80 -4.22
N LEU A 497 14.78 -18.06 -4.60
CA LEU A 497 13.53 -17.99 -3.82
C LEU A 497 12.83 -19.36 -3.73
N ILE A 498 12.86 -20.15 -4.80
CA ILE A 498 12.35 -21.53 -4.82
C ILE A 498 13.17 -22.43 -3.89
N TRP A 499 14.49 -22.28 -3.87
CA TRP A 499 15.36 -23.01 -2.96
C TRP A 499 15.07 -22.65 -1.49
N VAL A 500 14.88 -21.36 -1.16
CA VAL A 500 14.51 -20.91 0.19
C VAL A 500 13.20 -21.56 0.62
N LEU A 501 12.19 -21.55 -0.26
CA LEU A 501 10.88 -22.13 0.02
C LEU A 501 10.95 -23.62 0.38
N LYS A 502 11.79 -24.39 -0.33
CA LYS A 502 11.92 -25.85 -0.14
C LYS A 502 12.83 -26.21 1.03
N HIS A 503 14.00 -25.58 1.13
CA HIS A 503 15.13 -26.11 1.90
C HIS A 503 15.47 -25.32 3.16
N TYR A 504 15.09 -24.05 3.24
CA TYR A 504 15.44 -23.24 4.41
C TYR A 504 14.65 -23.71 5.64
N THR A 505 15.16 -23.47 6.85
CA THR A 505 14.50 -23.91 8.09
C THR A 505 13.57 -22.84 8.66
N ASP A 506 13.94 -21.57 8.52
CA ASP A 506 13.16 -20.46 9.07
C ASP A 506 11.83 -20.27 8.31
N VAL A 507 10.74 -20.29 9.08
CA VAL A 507 9.38 -20.18 8.54
C VAL A 507 9.12 -18.80 7.96
N GLN A 508 9.60 -17.73 8.61
CA GLN A 508 9.36 -16.37 8.14
C GLN A 508 10.04 -16.13 6.80
N CYS A 509 11.27 -16.60 6.63
CA CYS A 509 11.98 -16.55 5.36
C CYS A 509 11.25 -17.32 4.26
N LYS A 510 10.65 -18.48 4.57
CA LYS A 510 9.79 -19.20 3.60
C LYS A 510 8.55 -18.38 3.23
N LEU A 511 7.92 -17.72 4.19
CA LEU A 511 6.78 -16.83 3.94
C LEU A 511 7.18 -15.65 3.06
N ASP A 512 8.32 -15.03 3.35
CA ASP A 512 8.83 -13.89 2.58
C ASP A 512 9.19 -14.31 1.15
N ALA A 513 9.80 -15.48 0.97
CA ALA A 513 10.05 -16.06 -0.34
C ALA A 513 8.74 -16.33 -1.09
N LEU A 514 7.73 -16.92 -0.44
CA LEU A 514 6.44 -17.20 -1.04
C LEU A 514 5.69 -15.92 -1.45
N HIS A 515 5.71 -14.88 -0.60
CA HIS A 515 5.11 -13.58 -0.91
C HIS A 515 5.86 -12.86 -2.03
N THR A 516 7.19 -12.99 -2.09
CA THR A 516 7.98 -12.46 -3.21
C THR A 516 7.58 -13.16 -4.52
N LEU A 517 7.50 -14.49 -4.52
CA LEU A 517 7.04 -15.30 -5.65
C LEU A 517 5.61 -14.91 -6.08
N TYR A 518 4.71 -14.65 -5.11
CA TYR A 518 3.37 -14.12 -5.39
C TYR A 518 3.44 -12.78 -6.12
N ASN A 519 4.17 -11.81 -5.57
CA ASN A 519 4.28 -10.46 -6.13
C ASN A 519 4.83 -10.48 -7.57
N ILE A 520 5.90 -11.24 -7.84
CA ILE A 520 6.46 -11.33 -9.19
C ILE A 520 5.59 -12.16 -10.14
N SER A 521 4.81 -13.13 -9.64
CA SER A 521 3.86 -13.91 -10.45
C SER A 521 2.66 -13.10 -10.93
N SER A 522 2.37 -11.96 -10.29
CA SER A 522 1.32 -11.03 -10.73
C SER A 522 1.64 -10.41 -12.10
N HIS A 523 2.91 -10.46 -12.53
CA HIS A 523 3.36 -9.98 -13.83
C HIS A 523 3.39 -11.16 -14.84
N PRO A 524 2.49 -11.19 -15.86
CA PRO A 524 2.28 -12.38 -16.69
C PRO A 524 3.52 -12.89 -17.45
N THR A 525 4.45 -12.00 -17.82
CA THR A 525 5.67 -12.37 -18.56
C THR A 525 6.64 -13.20 -17.72
N ASN A 526 6.52 -13.16 -16.39
CA ASN A 526 7.36 -13.94 -15.48
C ASN A 526 6.88 -15.40 -15.35
N ILE A 527 5.60 -15.67 -15.64
CA ILE A 527 4.99 -16.99 -15.40
C ILE A 527 5.74 -18.13 -16.11
N PRO A 528 6.11 -18.04 -17.40
CA PRO A 528 6.84 -19.11 -18.07
C PRO A 528 8.16 -19.44 -17.37
N HIS A 529 8.90 -18.41 -16.92
CA HIS A 529 10.17 -18.61 -16.25
C HIS A 529 9.97 -19.24 -14.85
N LEU A 530 9.01 -18.74 -14.06
CA LEU A 530 8.66 -19.30 -12.76
C LEU A 530 8.35 -20.81 -12.85
N VAL A 531 7.55 -21.19 -13.86
CA VAL A 531 7.20 -22.58 -14.13
C VAL A 531 8.45 -23.39 -14.51
N SER A 532 9.26 -22.91 -15.45
CA SER A 532 10.49 -23.61 -15.88
C SER A 532 11.52 -23.78 -14.76
N SER A 533 11.50 -22.90 -13.76
CA SER A 533 12.38 -22.94 -12.58
C SER A 533 11.86 -23.87 -11.47
N GLY A 534 10.73 -24.55 -11.67
CA GLY A 534 10.22 -25.57 -10.75
C GLY A 534 9.35 -25.03 -9.61
N ILE A 535 8.64 -23.89 -9.81
CA ILE A 535 7.75 -23.34 -8.78
C ILE A 535 6.60 -24.32 -8.42
N ILE A 536 6.09 -25.08 -9.40
CA ILE A 536 4.98 -26.03 -9.20
C ILE A 536 5.40 -27.13 -8.21
N ASP A 537 6.57 -27.74 -8.44
CA ASP A 537 7.14 -28.77 -7.56
C ASP A 537 7.40 -28.23 -6.15
N ALA A 538 7.83 -26.96 -6.04
CA ALA A 538 8.09 -26.31 -4.76
C ALA A 538 6.79 -26.08 -3.96
N LEU A 539 5.73 -25.64 -4.62
CA LEU A 539 4.41 -25.46 -4.01
C LEU A 539 3.79 -26.81 -3.62
N GLU A 540 3.97 -27.85 -4.45
CA GLU A 540 3.49 -29.19 -4.12
C GLU A 540 4.23 -29.75 -2.90
N TYR A 541 5.56 -29.58 -2.86
CA TYR A 541 6.38 -29.94 -1.71
C TYR A 541 5.86 -29.28 -0.43
N ILE A 542 5.70 -27.95 -0.40
CA ILE A 542 5.33 -27.26 0.85
C ILE A 542 3.89 -27.56 1.31
N ILE A 543 2.95 -27.79 0.37
CA ILE A 543 1.58 -28.19 0.69
C ILE A 543 1.51 -29.62 1.27
N ALA A 544 2.41 -30.50 0.81
CA ALA A 544 2.46 -31.89 1.26
C ALA A 544 3.05 -32.07 2.67
N HIS A 545 3.84 -31.11 3.15
CA HIS A 545 4.46 -31.19 4.48
C HIS A 545 3.52 -30.62 5.55
N PRO A 546 3.06 -31.45 6.51
CA PRO A 546 2.24 -30.97 7.62
C PRO A 546 3.05 -29.98 8.47
N SER A 547 2.54 -28.77 8.66
CA SER A 547 3.09 -27.80 9.60
C SER A 547 1.95 -27.00 10.22
N ASP A 548 2.19 -26.38 11.38
CA ASP A 548 1.23 -25.50 12.06
C ASP A 548 0.84 -24.28 11.21
N HIS A 549 1.63 -23.97 10.19
CA HIS A 549 1.37 -22.90 9.24
C HIS A 549 0.44 -23.40 8.13
N ASN A 550 -0.67 -22.69 7.91
CA ASN A 550 -1.65 -22.97 6.85
C ASN A 550 -1.06 -22.68 5.45
N TRP A 551 -0.06 -23.46 5.01
CA TRP A 551 0.62 -23.27 3.72
C TRP A 551 -0.34 -23.35 2.54
N ARG A 552 -1.42 -24.12 2.65
CA ARG A 552 -2.43 -24.25 1.60
C ARG A 552 -3.07 -22.89 1.29
N GLU A 553 -3.55 -22.19 2.32
CA GLU A 553 -4.11 -20.83 2.21
C GLU A 553 -3.11 -19.87 1.53
N LYS A 554 -1.83 -19.98 1.90
CA LYS A 554 -0.78 -19.07 1.42
C LYS A 554 -0.32 -19.36 -0.01
N CYS A 555 -0.39 -20.61 -0.46
CA CYS A 555 0.02 -21.02 -1.81
C CYS A 555 -1.04 -20.77 -2.88
N ILE A 556 -2.34 -20.83 -2.52
CA ILE A 556 -3.44 -20.66 -3.49
C ILE A 556 -3.37 -19.33 -4.25
N PRO A 557 -3.04 -18.18 -3.64
CA PRO A 557 -2.85 -16.92 -4.37
C PRO A 557 -1.77 -17.00 -5.47
N VAL A 558 -0.67 -17.70 -5.22
CA VAL A 558 0.39 -17.91 -6.22
C VAL A 558 -0.13 -18.79 -7.35
N LEU A 559 -0.79 -19.92 -7.02
CA LEU A 559 -1.41 -20.80 -8.01
C LEU A 559 -2.44 -20.06 -8.87
N ASN A 560 -3.21 -19.15 -8.27
CA ASN A 560 -4.16 -18.29 -8.97
C ASN A 560 -3.48 -17.37 -10.00
N CYS A 561 -2.31 -16.80 -9.69
CA CYS A 561 -1.54 -16.00 -10.64
C CYS A 561 -1.02 -16.88 -11.78
N LEU A 562 -0.38 -18.00 -11.45
CA LEU A 562 0.20 -18.95 -12.42
C LEU A 562 -0.87 -19.50 -13.38
N ALA A 563 -2.06 -19.83 -12.88
CA ALA A 563 -3.19 -20.33 -13.67
C ALA A 563 -3.77 -19.31 -14.68
N SER A 564 -3.12 -18.16 -14.87
CA SER A 564 -3.40 -17.25 -15.98
C SER A 564 -2.67 -17.66 -17.27
N SER A 565 -1.72 -18.59 -17.19
CA SER A 565 -1.03 -19.20 -18.33
C SER A 565 -1.51 -20.63 -18.56
N LYS A 566 -1.83 -20.97 -19.82
CA LYS A 566 -2.30 -22.31 -20.21
C LYS A 566 -1.26 -23.40 -19.92
N ALA A 567 0.02 -23.15 -20.19
CA ALA A 567 1.10 -24.09 -19.89
C ALA A 567 1.19 -24.38 -18.38
N ALA A 568 1.13 -23.33 -17.56
CA ALA A 568 1.11 -23.48 -16.10
C ALA A 568 -0.12 -24.25 -15.60
N CYS A 569 -1.30 -24.05 -16.22
CA CYS A 569 -2.49 -24.83 -15.88
C CYS A 569 -2.31 -26.33 -16.15
N ASP A 570 -1.62 -26.70 -17.22
CA ASP A 570 -1.38 -28.09 -17.56
C ASP A 570 -0.42 -28.74 -16.54
N ASP A 571 0.63 -28.04 -16.14
CA ASP A 571 1.55 -28.49 -15.09
C ASP A 571 0.88 -28.60 -13.71
N ILE A 572 0.06 -27.61 -13.33
CA ILE A 572 -0.74 -27.67 -12.09
C ILE A 572 -1.70 -28.86 -12.11
N THR A 573 -2.32 -29.14 -13.27
CA THR A 573 -3.25 -30.28 -13.43
C THR A 573 -2.51 -31.62 -13.34
N ALA A 574 -1.26 -31.67 -13.77
CA ALA A 574 -0.40 -32.85 -13.67
C ALA A 574 0.12 -33.13 -12.24
N ALA A 575 0.01 -32.16 -11.32
CA ALA A 575 0.44 -32.25 -9.93
C ALA A 575 -0.73 -32.59 -8.98
N PRO A 576 -1.00 -33.87 -8.68
CA PRO A 576 -2.18 -34.27 -7.90
C PRO A 576 -2.15 -33.77 -6.45
N GLY A 577 -0.97 -33.54 -5.86
CA GLY A 577 -0.84 -32.96 -4.53
C GLY A 577 -1.38 -31.53 -4.46
N LEU A 578 -1.20 -30.75 -5.54
CA LEU A 578 -1.75 -29.39 -5.64
C LEU A 578 -3.27 -29.42 -5.76
N ILE A 579 -3.82 -30.25 -6.65
CA ILE A 579 -5.28 -30.36 -6.83
C ILE A 579 -5.96 -30.77 -5.53
N ARG A 580 -5.43 -31.79 -4.85
CA ARG A 580 -5.90 -32.22 -3.52
C ARG A 580 -5.77 -31.13 -2.46
N GLY A 581 -4.68 -30.35 -2.48
CA GLY A 581 -4.47 -29.23 -1.56
C GLY A 581 -5.50 -28.10 -1.75
N ILE A 582 -5.82 -27.78 -3.01
CA ILE A 582 -6.87 -26.80 -3.35
C ILE A 582 -8.25 -27.35 -2.94
N ALA A 583 -8.54 -28.63 -3.21
CA ALA A 583 -9.80 -29.27 -2.85
C ALA A 583 -10.01 -29.30 -1.33
N THR A 584 -8.96 -29.59 -0.57
CA THR A 584 -8.99 -29.54 0.89
C THR A 584 -9.33 -28.12 1.38
N SER A 585 -8.71 -27.08 0.80
CA SER A 585 -8.99 -25.69 1.17
C SER A 585 -10.39 -25.22 0.78
N LEU A 586 -10.96 -25.81 -0.27
CA LEU A 586 -12.36 -25.60 -0.65
C LEU A 586 -13.33 -26.22 0.38
N ASP A 587 -12.95 -27.35 0.99
CA ASP A 587 -13.81 -28.08 1.93
C ASP A 587 -13.75 -27.50 3.35
N VAL A 588 -12.54 -27.34 3.91
CA VAL A 588 -12.35 -26.93 5.32
C VAL A 588 -11.96 -25.47 5.51
N GLY A 589 -11.66 -24.74 4.43
CA GLY A 589 -11.17 -23.36 4.50
C GLY A 589 -12.23 -22.35 4.96
N LYS A 590 -11.78 -21.19 5.40
CA LYS A 590 -12.66 -20.04 5.68
C LYS A 590 -13.29 -19.51 4.39
N HIS A 591 -14.35 -18.71 4.51
CA HIS A 591 -15.08 -18.15 3.36
C HIS A 591 -14.18 -17.48 2.28
N VAL A 592 -13.12 -16.79 2.70
CA VAL A 592 -12.16 -16.16 1.76
C VAL A 592 -11.27 -17.20 1.07
N GLU A 593 -10.78 -18.19 1.82
CA GLU A 593 -9.97 -19.30 1.29
C GLU A 593 -10.76 -20.15 0.31
N GLN A 594 -12.02 -20.47 0.63
CA GLN A 594 -12.95 -21.18 -0.24
C GLN A 594 -13.18 -20.42 -1.55
N GLU A 595 -13.33 -19.10 -1.49
CA GLU A 595 -13.46 -18.25 -2.68
C GLU A 595 -12.20 -18.30 -3.56
N GLN A 596 -11.01 -18.26 -2.94
CA GLN A 596 -9.73 -18.35 -3.65
C GLN A 596 -9.53 -19.73 -4.30
N ALA A 597 -9.87 -20.81 -3.59
CA ALA A 597 -9.82 -22.18 -4.10
C ALA A 597 -10.79 -22.38 -5.28
N ALA A 598 -12.04 -21.92 -5.15
CA ALA A 598 -13.02 -21.96 -6.23
C ALA A 598 -12.58 -21.12 -7.44
N THR A 599 -11.91 -19.99 -7.21
CA THR A 599 -11.33 -19.18 -8.30
C THR A 599 -10.23 -19.94 -9.04
N CYS A 600 -9.35 -20.64 -8.30
CA CYS A 600 -8.27 -21.43 -8.89
C CYS A 600 -8.82 -22.56 -9.75
N PHE A 601 -9.77 -23.35 -9.23
CA PHE A 601 -10.40 -24.41 -10.01
C PHE A 601 -11.13 -23.90 -11.24
N LEU A 602 -11.82 -22.75 -11.14
CA LEU A 602 -12.49 -22.17 -12.30
C LEU A 602 -11.48 -21.78 -13.40
N LYS A 603 -10.32 -21.21 -13.04
CA LYS A 603 -9.26 -20.91 -14.01
C LYS A 603 -8.71 -22.19 -14.65
N LEU A 604 -8.39 -23.20 -13.84
CA LEU A 604 -7.84 -24.47 -14.32
C LEU A 604 -8.81 -25.21 -15.25
N CYS A 605 -10.08 -25.32 -14.88
CA CYS A 605 -11.11 -25.99 -15.67
C CYS A 605 -11.44 -25.25 -16.98
N ASN A 606 -11.41 -23.91 -16.97
CA ASN A 606 -11.57 -23.14 -18.21
C ASN A 606 -10.37 -23.26 -19.14
N ALA A 607 -9.16 -23.41 -18.59
CA ALA A 607 -7.95 -23.58 -19.38
C ALA A 607 -7.82 -24.99 -19.95
N ASN A 608 -8.21 -26.04 -19.21
CA ASN A 608 -8.06 -27.43 -19.62
C ASN A 608 -9.31 -28.24 -19.29
N GLU A 609 -10.05 -28.71 -20.30
CA GLU A 609 -11.24 -29.55 -20.08
C GLU A 609 -10.92 -30.85 -19.32
N LYS A 610 -9.73 -31.43 -19.51
CA LYS A 610 -9.29 -32.62 -18.76
C LYS A 610 -9.13 -32.33 -17.27
N CYS A 611 -8.81 -31.08 -16.90
CA CYS A 611 -8.68 -30.69 -15.50
C CYS A 611 -10.01 -30.86 -14.75
N SER A 612 -11.15 -30.64 -15.40
CA SER A 612 -12.44 -30.80 -14.77
C SER A 612 -12.69 -32.23 -14.30
N GLN A 613 -12.25 -33.24 -15.06
CA GLN A 613 -12.32 -34.63 -14.63
C GLN A 613 -11.44 -34.90 -13.40
N VAL A 614 -10.21 -34.37 -13.39
CA VAL A 614 -9.28 -34.51 -12.26
C VAL A 614 -9.84 -33.84 -11.00
N VAL A 615 -10.40 -32.63 -11.14
CA VAL A 615 -11.02 -31.89 -10.02
C VAL A 615 -12.26 -32.60 -9.49
N LEU A 616 -13.08 -33.20 -10.36
CA LEU A 616 -14.25 -33.97 -9.96
C LEU A 616 -13.88 -35.24 -9.18
N GLN A 617 -12.75 -35.87 -9.49
CA GLN A 617 -12.25 -37.06 -8.77
C GLN A 617 -11.89 -36.77 -7.31
N GLU A 618 -11.50 -35.54 -6.99
CA GLU A 618 -11.25 -35.10 -5.60
C GLU A 618 -12.54 -34.83 -4.80
N GLY A 619 -13.73 -35.04 -5.39
CA GLY A 619 -14.99 -35.00 -4.65
C GLY A 619 -15.46 -33.60 -4.26
N VAL A 620 -15.10 -32.56 -5.03
CA VAL A 620 -15.37 -31.14 -4.69
C VAL A 620 -16.85 -30.71 -4.72
N ILE A 621 -17.75 -31.53 -5.27
CA ILE A 621 -19.17 -31.14 -5.51
C ILE A 621 -19.93 -30.74 -4.24
N PRO A 622 -19.90 -31.49 -3.13
CA PRO A 622 -20.60 -31.12 -1.91
C PRO A 622 -20.14 -29.75 -1.37
N SER A 623 -18.83 -29.51 -1.35
CA SER A 623 -18.24 -28.25 -0.89
C SER A 623 -18.64 -27.09 -1.81
N LEU A 624 -18.64 -27.27 -3.14
CA LEU A 624 -19.13 -26.26 -4.09
C LEU A 624 -20.62 -25.94 -3.91
N VAL A 625 -21.46 -26.94 -3.67
CA VAL A 625 -22.89 -26.72 -3.38
C VAL A 625 -23.05 -25.93 -2.09
N LEU A 626 -22.32 -26.28 -1.03
CA LEU A 626 -22.35 -25.54 0.24
C LEU A 626 -21.91 -24.08 0.06
N ILE A 627 -20.82 -23.84 -0.67
CA ILE A 627 -20.32 -22.49 -0.97
C ILE A 627 -21.33 -21.69 -1.80
N SER A 628 -22.06 -22.34 -2.73
CA SER A 628 -23.06 -21.67 -3.57
C SER A 628 -24.22 -21.06 -2.75
N VAL A 629 -24.48 -21.60 -1.57
CA VAL A 629 -25.54 -21.15 -0.65
C VAL A 629 -24.98 -20.24 0.45
N ASN A 630 -23.86 -20.64 1.07
CA ASN A 630 -23.35 -20.05 2.31
C ASN A 630 -22.04 -19.23 2.13
N GLY A 631 -21.43 -19.21 0.95
CA GLY A 631 -20.17 -18.52 0.70
C GLY A 631 -20.28 -16.99 0.62
N THR A 632 -19.15 -16.32 0.40
CA THR A 632 -19.13 -14.88 0.08
C THR A 632 -19.88 -14.59 -1.22
N LYS A 633 -20.25 -13.32 -1.47
CA LYS A 633 -20.89 -12.93 -2.75
C LYS A 633 -20.09 -13.41 -3.98
N ARG A 634 -18.77 -13.27 -3.94
CA ARG A 634 -17.85 -13.71 -5.00
C ARG A 634 -17.73 -15.24 -5.03
N GLY A 635 -17.57 -15.89 -3.88
CA GLY A 635 -17.51 -17.34 -3.75
C GLY A 635 -18.74 -18.04 -4.32
N LYS A 636 -19.95 -17.55 -4.01
CA LYS A 636 -21.21 -18.06 -4.57
C LYS A 636 -21.20 -18.05 -6.10
N GLN A 637 -20.81 -16.93 -6.70
CA GLN A 637 -20.74 -16.78 -8.15
C GLN A 637 -19.73 -17.74 -8.79
N LYS A 638 -18.55 -17.92 -8.17
CA LYS A 638 -17.51 -18.83 -8.68
C LYS A 638 -17.93 -20.29 -8.57
N ALA A 639 -18.50 -20.68 -7.43
CA ALA A 639 -19.01 -22.03 -7.21
C ALA A 639 -20.15 -22.39 -8.18
N GLN A 640 -21.10 -21.47 -8.40
CA GLN A 640 -22.16 -21.66 -9.39
C GLN A 640 -21.61 -21.84 -10.80
N LYS A 641 -20.62 -21.03 -11.22
CA LYS A 641 -19.96 -21.17 -12.53
C LYS A 641 -19.27 -22.52 -12.70
N LEU A 642 -18.55 -22.98 -11.68
CA LEU A 642 -17.92 -24.32 -11.70
C LEU A 642 -18.95 -25.44 -11.82
N LEU A 643 -20.04 -25.38 -11.03
CA LEU A 643 -21.11 -26.38 -11.09
C LEU A 643 -21.81 -26.41 -12.46
N MET A 644 -22.00 -25.25 -13.10
CA MET A 644 -22.53 -25.19 -14.47
C MET A 644 -21.55 -25.84 -15.46
N LEU A 645 -20.26 -25.50 -15.37
CA LEU A 645 -19.21 -26.06 -16.24
C LEU A 645 -19.17 -27.59 -16.16
N PHE A 646 -19.24 -28.15 -14.94
CA PHE A 646 -19.27 -29.60 -14.75
C PHE A 646 -20.54 -30.26 -15.32
N ARG A 647 -21.70 -29.59 -15.26
CA ARG A 647 -22.94 -30.10 -15.88
C ARG A 647 -22.85 -30.11 -17.40
N GLU A 648 -22.32 -29.04 -17.99
CA GLU A 648 -22.17 -28.93 -19.45
C GLU A 648 -21.20 -29.97 -20.00
N GLN A 649 -20.17 -30.36 -19.23
CA GLN A 649 -19.26 -31.44 -19.63
C GLN A 649 -19.92 -32.82 -19.52
N GLN A 650 -20.64 -33.11 -18.44
CA GLN A 650 -21.38 -34.37 -18.33
C GLN A 650 -22.40 -34.57 -19.46
N GLN A 651 -23.04 -33.48 -19.91
CA GLN A 651 -23.97 -33.52 -21.05
C GLN A 651 -23.27 -33.72 -22.40
N ARG A 652 -21.99 -33.33 -22.53
CA ARG A 652 -21.17 -33.56 -23.73
C ARG A 652 -20.60 -34.98 -23.79
N ASP A 653 -20.32 -35.57 -22.63
CA ASP A 653 -19.77 -36.93 -22.52
C ASP A 653 -20.85 -38.03 -22.59
N ASP A 654 -22.14 -37.68 -22.55
CA ASP A 654 -23.26 -38.61 -22.77
C ASP A 654 -23.48 -38.80 -24.29
N PRO A 655 -23.21 -39.99 -24.87
CA PRO A 655 -23.50 -40.21 -26.27
C PRO A 655 -25.02 -40.22 -26.47
N SER A 656 -25.54 -39.24 -27.21
CA SER A 656 -26.93 -39.26 -27.66
C SER A 656 -27.21 -40.60 -28.38
N PRO A 657 -28.26 -41.35 -28.00
CA PRO A 657 -28.68 -42.51 -28.79
C PRO A 657 -29.20 -41.98 -30.13
N ASP A 658 -28.45 -42.29 -31.19
CA ASP A 658 -28.80 -41.97 -32.56
C ASP A 658 -30.17 -42.61 -32.87
N HIS A 659 -31.20 -41.78 -33.00
CA HIS A 659 -32.52 -42.19 -33.47
C HIS A 659 -32.46 -42.39 -34.98
N THR A 660 -31.89 -43.51 -35.41
CA THR A 660 -32.16 -44.06 -36.75
C THR A 660 -33.16 -45.21 -36.58
N GLN A 661 -34.42 -44.86 -36.33
CA GLN A 661 -35.53 -45.78 -36.58
C GLN A 661 -35.67 -45.91 -38.11
N GLN A 662 -35.02 -46.90 -38.70
CA GLN A 662 -35.50 -47.50 -39.94
C GLN A 662 -36.49 -48.61 -39.57
N MET A 663 -37.76 -48.37 -39.88
CA MET A 663 -38.78 -49.41 -39.92
C MET A 663 -38.41 -50.45 -40.98
N PRO A 664 -38.61 -51.76 -40.75
CA PRO A 664 -38.46 -52.75 -41.81
C PRO A 664 -39.73 -52.74 -42.67
N GLU A 665 -39.59 -52.37 -43.94
CA GLU A 665 -40.60 -52.70 -44.96
C GLU A 665 -40.62 -54.21 -45.20
N ILE A 666 -41.82 -54.76 -45.10
CA ILE A 666 -42.17 -56.12 -45.48
C ILE A 666 -42.09 -56.19 -47.00
N ASN A 667 -41.23 -57.07 -47.53
CA ASN A 667 -41.47 -57.68 -48.84
C ASN A 667 -40.99 -59.14 -48.82
N ALA A 668 -41.86 -60.00 -49.33
CA ALA A 668 -41.84 -61.44 -49.25
C ALA A 668 -40.99 -62.10 -50.35
N VAL A 669 -40.78 -63.42 -50.17
CA VAL A 669 -40.28 -64.43 -51.12
C VAL A 669 -38.74 -64.39 -51.26
N ASP A 670 -37.95 -65.43 -51.03
CA ASP A 670 -38.12 -66.84 -51.41
C ASP A 670 -37.26 -67.81 -50.56
N LEU A 671 -37.64 -69.08 -50.67
CA LEU A 671 -37.12 -70.35 -50.16
C LEU A 671 -35.59 -70.50 -50.05
N SER A 672 -35.12 -71.09 -48.94
CA SER A 672 -34.59 -72.47 -48.95
C SER A 672 -34.04 -72.89 -47.57
N ALA A 673 -34.29 -74.16 -47.26
CA ALA A 673 -33.96 -74.85 -46.03
C ALA A 673 -32.45 -75.06 -45.83
N GLN A 674 -31.97 -75.15 -44.58
CA GLN A 674 -31.64 -76.45 -43.97
C GLN A 674 -31.12 -76.33 -42.53
N ASP A 675 -31.38 -77.43 -41.84
CA ASP A 675 -31.22 -77.80 -40.45
C ASP A 675 -29.83 -77.66 -39.77
N SER A 676 -29.92 -77.79 -38.44
CA SER A 676 -29.01 -78.52 -37.52
C SER A 676 -28.00 -77.76 -36.64
N LYS A 677 -28.47 -77.38 -35.43
CA LYS A 677 -28.00 -77.79 -34.07
C LYS A 677 -26.70 -78.65 -33.95
N PRO A 678 -26.07 -78.76 -32.74
CA PRO A 678 -25.39 -77.79 -31.87
C PRO A 678 -24.07 -78.38 -31.25
N LEU A 679 -23.59 -77.87 -30.09
CA LEU A 679 -22.51 -78.37 -29.18
C LEU A 679 -21.08 -77.86 -29.54
N SER A 680 -20.22 -77.37 -28.63
CA SER A 680 -19.99 -77.65 -27.20
C SER A 680 -19.14 -76.49 -26.59
N LYS A 681 -19.48 -75.94 -25.41
CA LYS A 681 -18.81 -76.08 -24.08
C LYS A 681 -17.29 -75.79 -24.11
N THR A 682 -16.67 -74.92 -23.29
CA THR A 682 -16.82 -74.70 -21.83
C THR A 682 -16.19 -73.38 -21.32
N ASN A 683 -16.95 -72.70 -20.44
CA ASN A 683 -16.60 -72.10 -19.14
C ASN A 683 -15.26 -71.37 -18.88
N SER A 684 -15.36 -70.08 -18.50
CA SER A 684 -14.75 -69.57 -17.25
C SER A 684 -15.56 -68.39 -16.66
N ARG A 685 -15.49 -68.26 -15.34
CA ARG A 685 -16.41 -67.64 -14.38
C ARG A 685 -16.16 -66.13 -14.11
N ARG A 686 -17.28 -65.42 -13.80
CA ARG A 686 -17.55 -64.43 -12.70
C ARG A 686 -16.51 -63.30 -12.44
N LYS A 687 -16.83 -62.02 -12.19
CA LYS A 687 -17.97 -61.30 -11.55
C LYS A 687 -17.73 -59.79 -11.84
N VAL A 688 -18.70 -59.03 -12.35
CA VAL A 688 -19.58 -58.06 -11.65
C VAL A 688 -18.89 -57.00 -10.79
N GLY A 689 -18.97 -55.74 -11.24
CA GLY A 689 -18.88 -54.50 -10.48
C GLY A 689 -19.42 -53.34 -11.33
N LYS A 690 -20.74 -53.16 -11.40
CA LYS A 690 -21.53 -52.07 -10.77
C LYS A 690 -21.12 -50.65 -11.22
N GLY A 691 -21.77 -50.18 -12.29
CA GLY A 691 -21.86 -48.76 -12.63
C GLY A 691 -22.71 -48.01 -11.62
N TRP A 692 -22.24 -46.82 -11.24
CA TRP A 692 -22.93 -45.88 -10.37
C TRP A 692 -23.89 -45.06 -11.22
N ASN A 693 -25.18 -45.16 -10.92
CA ASN A 693 -26.20 -44.23 -11.39
C ASN A 693 -27.34 -44.24 -10.39
N THR A 694 -27.24 -43.41 -9.36
CA THR A 694 -28.37 -42.89 -8.59
C THR A 694 -27.83 -41.84 -7.63
N TRP A 695 -28.17 -40.57 -7.84
CA TRP A 695 -28.46 -39.61 -6.78
C TRP A 695 -28.97 -38.33 -7.42
N PHE A 696 -30.28 -38.26 -7.64
CA PHE A 696 -31.10 -37.05 -7.59
C PHE A 696 -32.55 -37.48 -7.83
N LYS A 697 -33.30 -37.74 -6.76
CA LYS A 697 -34.77 -37.60 -6.77
C LYS A 697 -35.26 -37.13 -5.40
N ASN A 698 -35.86 -35.95 -5.44
CA ASN A 698 -36.59 -35.27 -4.38
C ASN A 698 -37.55 -36.18 -3.63
N LYS A 699 -37.62 -36.01 -2.30
CA LYS A 699 -38.88 -36.13 -1.55
C LYS A 699 -38.94 -35.07 -0.46
N SER A 700 -39.97 -34.23 -0.58
CA SER A 700 -40.48 -33.31 0.42
C SER A 700 -41.09 -34.03 1.63
N PHE A 701 -40.93 -33.38 2.79
CA PHE A 701 -41.58 -33.45 4.12
C PHE A 701 -42.81 -34.36 4.34
N PRO A 702 -43.00 -34.86 5.59
CA PRO A 702 -43.85 -34.12 6.52
C PRO A 702 -43.31 -33.99 7.96
N ALA A 703 -43.80 -32.94 8.63
CA ALA A 703 -43.65 -32.63 10.04
C ALA A 703 -44.16 -33.74 10.98
N TYR A 704 -43.60 -33.85 12.20
CA TYR A 704 -44.36 -33.93 13.45
C TYR A 704 -43.43 -33.71 14.68
N ARG A 705 -44.03 -33.06 15.69
CA ARG A 705 -43.64 -32.83 17.11
C ARG A 705 -42.78 -33.98 17.70
N SER A 706 -41.86 -33.76 18.64
CA SER A 706 -41.98 -33.02 19.91
C SER A 706 -40.59 -32.71 20.47
#